data_AF-A0A812QVK5-F1
#
_entry.id   AF-A0A812QVK5-F1
#
_cell.length_a   1.000
_cell.length_b   1.000
_cell.length_c   1.000
_cell.angle_alpha   90.00
_cell.angle_beta   90.00
_cell.angle_gamma   90.00
#
_symmetry.space_group_name_H-M   'P 1'
#
loop_
_entity.id
_entity.type
_entity.pdbx_description
1 polymer ?
#
loop_
_entity_poly.entity_id
_entity_poly.type
_entity_poly.pdbx_seq_one_letter_code
_entity_poly.pdbx_strand_id
1 'polypeptide(L)'
;MCLGAFFHGIYAIARNGLWDDPAEAVTGSIYKRFQKVVERSNLKEDAAIYLTWRFSYLICHTVFAIIWGVASIRSWIPERASYDQMIAQFPSTIQASRFETFVTLVSWWEPFLKYVWATSFLLVLCAVVLASPALAVRHATLSRRLVWFSWVWNFVTPFKILMVFPIRSTIDWPGVQEDLCVTVVSRALRSPGIDISSALASLQEQNLQGQSALQSLQTAVQEQSSQDVTINDLPVRTWCQQQGSNWHNVFCAEVMRCVITADQRCREQVCAGAPASEQNMCQTRCLEYAPSSQRPEAVAFTNSMATECAEFQSNGWGGSTPNRTTPNSTTGFPDGLNLPSECAEVATQQMQMFNMLTQQQQESSEEQCSYATLAVNNVDFIAGILVGAQAGMLLIPSALSILGGLAESLYNVKALFPGHQEVPWILVLTSFQALPIYAAMLAVIQQLMGNAMLTVSCISFVLWIVLPAFTGMRSRKLHAGSEGRWNFYRKVWVEYGLRVPLIIAIGLSVSNFMRDWLGTDFLQDRNPLPILIFSALEYYARKTLTAVAGTDVMISTFLQSETWRAAFTEQDIAANKDRIDALCPILLSSSKTHASPADVAESETKLQEDASSPQQPQNTTKGDAQSLVVSPHEVQEVHEVHVSDGGEVNESSDIDNKSSSLH
;
A
#
# COMPACT_ATOMS: atom_id res chain seq x y z
N MET A 1 1.95 36.12 -30.58
CA MET A 1 0.55 35.61 -30.65
C MET A 1 0.22 34.61 -29.54
N CYS A 2 1.14 33.73 -29.09
CA CYS A 2 0.83 32.70 -28.09
C CYS A 2 0.48 33.23 -26.68
N LEU A 3 1.17 34.26 -26.19
CA LEU A 3 0.89 34.87 -24.87
C LEU A 3 -0.51 35.49 -24.77
N GLY A 4 -0.98 36.18 -25.82
CA GLY A 4 -2.32 36.78 -25.83
C GLY A 4 -3.45 35.74 -25.82
N ALA A 5 -3.27 34.62 -26.51
CA ALA A 5 -4.22 33.49 -26.46
C ALA A 5 -4.21 32.80 -25.09
N PHE A 6 -3.04 32.72 -24.45
CA PHE A 6 -2.88 32.15 -23.11
C PHE A 6 -3.59 32.99 -22.04
N PHE A 7 -3.40 34.32 -22.03
CA PHE A 7 -4.10 35.20 -21.08
C PHE A 7 -5.61 35.24 -21.30
N HIS A 8 -6.08 35.19 -22.55
CA HIS A 8 -7.51 35.05 -22.83
C HIS A 8 -8.07 33.72 -22.33
N GLY A 9 -7.31 32.63 -22.45
CA GLY A 9 -7.66 31.33 -21.87
C GLY A 9 -7.77 31.40 -20.34
N ILE A 10 -6.76 31.95 -19.66
CA ILE A 10 -6.77 32.11 -18.19
C ILE A 10 -7.93 33.00 -17.73
N TYR A 11 -8.18 34.11 -18.42
CA TYR A 11 -9.30 34.99 -18.09
C TYR A 11 -10.66 34.30 -18.29
N ALA A 12 -10.82 33.50 -19.34
CA ALA A 12 -12.02 32.69 -19.56
C ALA A 12 -12.20 31.63 -18.46
N ILE A 13 -11.12 30.93 -18.09
CA ILE A 13 -11.08 29.95 -16.99
C ILE A 13 -11.41 30.62 -15.64
N ALA A 14 -10.93 31.84 -15.38
CA ALA A 14 -11.21 32.56 -14.15
C ALA A 14 -12.64 33.13 -14.11
N ARG A 15 -13.18 33.55 -15.26
CA ARG A 15 -14.51 34.17 -15.39
C ARG A 15 -15.65 33.16 -15.44
N ASN A 16 -15.46 32.05 -16.13
CA ASN A 16 -16.49 31.01 -16.32
C ASN A 16 -16.40 29.89 -15.28
N GLY A 17 -15.53 30.06 -14.26
CA GLY A 17 -15.09 28.98 -13.41
C GLY A 17 -14.11 28.07 -14.15
N LEU A 18 -13.23 27.40 -13.40
CA LEU A 18 -12.12 26.52 -13.83
C LEU A 18 -12.45 25.42 -14.88
N TRP A 19 -13.69 25.36 -15.35
CA TRP A 19 -14.38 24.26 -16.00
C TRP A 19 -15.15 24.86 -17.17
N ASP A 20 -14.46 25.09 -18.27
CA ASP A 20 -15.07 25.57 -19.51
C ASP A 20 -16.08 24.49 -19.96
N ASP A 21 -17.34 24.71 -19.59
CA ASP A 21 -18.50 23.87 -19.88
C ASP A 21 -18.56 23.70 -21.41
N PRO A 22 -18.50 22.47 -21.97
CA PRO A 22 -18.69 22.28 -23.40
C PRO A 22 -19.99 22.90 -23.97
N ALA A 23 -21.01 23.22 -23.14
CA ALA A 23 -22.18 24.01 -23.52
C ALA A 23 -21.95 25.52 -23.57
N GLU A 24 -20.95 26.07 -22.89
CA GLU A 24 -20.50 27.45 -23.09
C GLU A 24 -19.40 27.55 -24.14
N ALA A 25 -18.73 26.44 -24.46
CA ALA A 25 -17.74 26.34 -25.52
C ALA A 25 -18.31 26.58 -26.93
N VAL A 26 -19.63 26.79 -27.09
CA VAL A 26 -20.29 27.31 -28.31
C VAL A 26 -20.30 28.85 -28.37
N THR A 27 -19.77 29.52 -27.36
CA THR A 27 -19.69 30.98 -27.27
C THR A 27 -18.24 31.45 -27.19
N GLY A 28 -18.01 32.75 -27.41
CA GLY A 28 -16.68 33.36 -27.30
C GLY A 28 -15.84 33.35 -28.58
N SER A 29 -14.67 33.99 -28.50
CA SER A 29 -13.80 34.24 -29.65
C SER A 29 -13.00 33.00 -30.08
N ILE A 30 -12.70 32.09 -29.14
CA ILE A 30 -11.98 30.84 -29.40
C ILE A 30 -12.86 29.88 -30.22
N TYR A 31 -14.11 29.66 -29.80
CA TYR A 31 -15.09 28.87 -30.56
C TYR A 31 -15.25 29.39 -31.99
N LYS A 32 -15.50 30.70 -32.15
CA LYS A 32 -15.64 31.32 -33.49
C LYS A 32 -14.43 31.10 -34.39
N ARG A 33 -13.22 30.97 -33.82
CA ARG A 33 -12.01 30.63 -34.59
C ARG A 33 -12.01 29.17 -35.00
N PHE A 34 -12.35 28.24 -34.10
CA PHE A 34 -12.47 26.83 -34.44
C PHE A 34 -13.60 26.56 -35.43
N GLN A 35 -14.75 27.21 -35.28
CA GLN A 35 -15.88 27.14 -36.20
C GLN A 35 -15.45 27.48 -37.63
N LYS A 36 -14.76 28.61 -37.83
CA LYS A 36 -14.20 28.99 -39.15
C LYS A 36 -13.25 27.94 -39.73
N VAL A 37 -12.45 27.27 -38.90
CA VAL A 37 -11.49 26.25 -39.35
C VAL A 37 -12.21 24.96 -39.72
N VAL A 38 -13.22 24.58 -38.95
CA VAL A 38 -14.10 23.43 -39.17
C VAL A 38 -14.92 23.61 -40.45
N GLU A 39 -15.52 24.80 -40.65
CA GLU A 39 -16.22 25.18 -41.88
C GLU A 39 -15.31 25.07 -43.10
N ARG A 40 -14.10 25.63 -43.04
CA ARG A 40 -13.11 25.53 -44.13
C ARG A 40 -12.67 24.10 -44.44
N SER A 41 -12.81 23.19 -43.48
CA SER A 41 -12.42 21.79 -43.61
C SER A 41 -13.61 20.88 -43.94
N ASN A 42 -14.80 21.43 -44.19
CA ASN A 42 -16.05 20.68 -44.42
C ASN A 42 -16.38 19.69 -43.29
N LEU A 43 -16.09 20.05 -42.05
CA LEU A 43 -16.41 19.24 -40.86
C LEU A 43 -17.73 19.72 -40.21
N LYS A 44 -18.41 18.83 -39.48
CA LYS A 44 -19.64 19.15 -38.74
C LYS A 44 -19.36 20.16 -37.61
N GLU A 45 -20.35 21.01 -37.30
CA GLU A 45 -20.22 22.06 -36.27
C GLU A 45 -19.81 21.51 -34.89
N ASP A 46 -20.27 20.30 -34.51
CA ASP A 46 -19.89 19.64 -33.25
C ASP A 46 -18.37 19.44 -33.11
N ALA A 47 -17.63 19.37 -34.22
CA ALA A 47 -16.17 19.30 -34.19
C ALA A 47 -15.56 20.59 -33.61
N ALA A 48 -16.17 21.75 -33.83
CA ALA A 48 -15.71 23.01 -33.26
C ALA A 48 -15.87 23.04 -31.74
N ILE A 49 -16.95 22.45 -31.22
CA ILE A 49 -17.21 22.32 -29.78
C ILE A 49 -16.13 21.45 -29.14
N TYR A 50 -15.88 20.26 -29.70
CA TYR A 50 -14.85 19.35 -29.20
C TYR A 50 -13.45 19.96 -29.24
N LEU A 51 -13.06 20.59 -30.36
CA LEU A 51 -11.73 21.21 -30.49
C LEU A 51 -11.55 22.38 -29.51
N THR A 52 -12.59 23.18 -29.29
CA THR A 52 -12.58 24.28 -28.32
C THR A 52 -12.39 23.74 -26.91
N TRP A 53 -13.23 22.79 -26.48
CA TRP A 53 -13.15 22.16 -25.18
C TRP A 53 -11.76 21.55 -24.93
N ARG A 54 -11.27 20.76 -25.90
CA ARG A 54 -9.97 20.08 -25.80
C ARG A 54 -8.84 21.09 -25.62
N PHE A 55 -8.85 22.17 -26.40
CA PHE A 55 -7.84 23.23 -26.29
C PHE A 55 -7.91 23.93 -24.92
N SER A 56 -9.10 24.27 -24.42
CA SER A 56 -9.30 24.86 -23.09
C SER A 56 -8.78 23.94 -21.98
N TYR A 57 -9.10 22.65 -21.98
CA TYR A 57 -8.62 21.70 -20.97
C TYR A 57 -7.10 21.51 -20.98
N LEU A 58 -6.48 21.51 -22.16
CA LEU A 58 -5.01 21.46 -22.27
C LEU A 58 -4.35 22.74 -21.71
N ILE A 59 -4.99 23.91 -21.84
CA ILE A 59 -4.55 25.15 -21.18
C ILE A 59 -4.72 25.03 -19.67
N CYS A 60 -5.87 24.55 -19.18
CA CYS A 60 -6.08 24.32 -17.74
C CYS A 60 -5.00 23.41 -17.16
N HIS A 61 -4.71 22.28 -17.81
CA HIS A 61 -3.62 21.39 -17.42
C HIS A 61 -2.29 22.14 -17.35
N THR A 62 -1.97 22.92 -18.39
CA THR A 62 -0.72 23.70 -18.45
C THR A 62 -0.60 24.67 -17.28
N VAL A 63 -1.70 25.34 -16.90
CA VAL A 63 -1.73 26.26 -15.75
C VAL A 63 -1.48 25.52 -14.44
N PHE A 64 -2.21 24.44 -14.15
CA PHE A 64 -1.99 23.64 -12.93
C PHE A 64 -0.58 23.05 -12.87
N ALA A 65 -0.10 22.55 -14.00
CA ALA A 65 1.24 22.00 -14.14
C ALA A 65 2.30 23.08 -13.84
N ILE A 66 2.18 24.28 -14.41
CA ILE A 66 3.12 25.39 -14.12
C ILE A 66 3.09 25.75 -12.64
N ILE A 67 1.90 25.94 -12.04
CA ILE A 67 1.77 26.30 -10.63
C ILE A 67 2.42 25.22 -9.74
N TRP A 68 2.14 23.95 -10.02
CA TRP A 68 2.75 22.82 -9.29
C TRP A 68 4.27 22.75 -9.51
N GLY A 69 4.74 22.95 -10.74
CA GLY A 69 6.17 22.93 -11.07
C GLY A 69 6.94 24.04 -10.36
N VAL A 70 6.40 25.26 -10.33
CA VAL A 70 6.96 26.41 -9.61
C VAL A 70 6.95 26.15 -8.10
N ALA A 71 5.81 25.72 -7.56
CA ALA A 71 5.67 25.49 -6.13
C ALA A 71 6.58 24.33 -5.66
N SER A 72 6.89 23.37 -6.53
CA SER A 72 7.75 22.22 -6.21
C SER A 72 9.23 22.42 -6.55
N ILE A 73 9.68 23.62 -6.91
CA ILE A 73 11.05 23.89 -7.39
C ILE A 73 12.15 23.41 -6.42
N ARG A 74 11.90 23.43 -5.10
CA ARG A 74 12.87 22.95 -4.08
C ARG A 74 13.09 21.43 -4.15
N SER A 75 12.03 20.66 -4.42
CA SER A 75 12.08 19.19 -4.51
C SER A 75 12.75 18.65 -5.79
N TRP A 76 13.30 19.52 -6.66
CA TRP A 76 14.10 19.10 -7.80
C TRP A 76 15.52 18.72 -7.41
N ILE A 77 15.96 19.15 -6.24
CA ILE A 77 17.28 18.84 -5.69
C ILE A 77 17.10 17.68 -4.71
N PRO A 78 17.92 16.61 -4.80
CA PRO A 78 17.88 15.51 -3.84
C PRO A 78 18.06 16.02 -2.40
N GLU A 79 17.06 15.83 -1.53
CA GLU A 79 17.13 16.21 -0.12
C GLU A 79 17.83 15.14 0.74
N ARG A 80 19.06 14.73 0.38
CA ARG A 80 19.80 13.70 1.13
C ARG A 80 19.98 14.07 2.61
N ALA A 81 20.20 15.35 2.90
CA ALA A 81 20.48 15.84 4.25
C ALA A 81 19.34 15.57 5.26
N SER A 82 18.08 15.56 4.84
CA SER A 82 16.95 15.29 5.76
C SER A 82 16.91 13.81 6.16
N TYR A 83 17.25 12.91 5.23
CA TYR A 83 17.38 11.49 5.51
C TYR A 83 18.63 11.18 6.34
N ASP A 84 19.75 11.85 6.08
CA ASP A 84 20.96 11.71 6.88
C ASP A 84 20.71 12.13 8.34
N GLN A 85 19.94 13.21 8.56
CA GLN A 85 19.51 13.63 9.90
C GLN A 85 18.60 12.60 10.58
N MET A 86 17.68 11.98 9.83
CA MET A 86 16.83 10.91 10.34
C MET A 86 17.67 9.68 10.73
N ILE A 87 18.65 9.29 9.92
CA ILE A 87 19.58 8.21 10.24
C ILE A 87 20.43 8.55 11.47
N ALA A 88 20.86 9.81 11.60
CA ALA A 88 21.64 10.26 12.75
C ALA A 88 20.85 10.19 14.08
N GLN A 89 19.52 10.09 14.03
CA GLN A 89 18.68 9.85 15.21
C GLN A 89 18.59 8.37 15.59
N PHE A 90 18.98 7.46 14.70
CA PHE A 90 19.05 6.05 15.06
C PHE A 90 20.14 5.83 16.11
N PRO A 91 19.99 4.81 16.97
CA PRO A 91 21.04 4.42 17.90
C PRO A 91 22.38 4.26 17.18
N SER A 92 23.46 4.84 17.73
CA SER A 92 24.82 4.77 17.16
C SER A 92 25.34 3.34 16.96
N THR A 93 24.66 2.37 17.56
CA THR A 93 24.89 0.95 17.42
C THR A 93 24.54 0.40 16.04
N ILE A 94 23.60 1.04 15.32
CA ILE A 94 23.25 0.64 13.95
C ILE A 94 24.08 1.46 12.97
N GLN A 95 24.84 0.79 12.10
CA GLN A 95 25.69 1.50 11.16
C GLN A 95 24.84 2.24 10.10
N ALA A 96 25.14 3.52 9.88
CA ALA A 96 24.46 4.33 8.86
C ALA A 96 24.60 3.76 7.43
N SER A 97 25.70 3.04 7.16
CA SER A 97 25.96 2.36 5.89
C SER A 97 24.88 1.35 5.52
N ARG A 98 24.18 0.75 6.50
CA ARG A 98 23.08 -0.21 6.27
C ARG A 98 21.89 0.41 5.53
N PHE A 99 21.77 1.74 5.58
CA PHE A 99 20.70 2.51 4.96
C PHE A 99 21.18 3.36 3.77
N GLU A 100 22.47 3.31 3.40
CA GLU A 100 23.02 4.24 2.40
C GLU A 100 22.38 4.06 1.01
N THR A 101 22.21 2.81 0.56
CA THR A 101 21.54 2.50 -0.72
C THR A 101 20.10 2.97 -0.70
N PHE A 102 19.39 2.73 0.41
CA PHE A 102 18.01 3.17 0.61
C PHE A 102 17.89 4.69 0.54
N VAL A 103 18.71 5.43 1.29
CA VAL A 103 18.71 6.89 1.29
C VAL A 103 19.09 7.45 -0.06
N THR A 104 20.08 6.86 -0.73
CA THR A 104 20.43 7.26 -2.09
C THR A 104 19.24 7.09 -3.02
N LEU A 105 18.60 5.92 -3.03
CA LEU A 105 17.45 5.67 -3.89
C LEU A 105 16.26 6.60 -3.59
N VAL A 106 15.90 6.77 -2.31
CA VAL A 106 14.78 7.61 -1.89
C VAL A 106 15.07 9.10 -2.15
N SER A 107 16.30 9.57 -1.94
CA SER A 107 16.67 10.97 -2.22
C SER A 107 16.61 11.31 -3.72
N TRP A 108 16.85 10.34 -4.61
CA TRP A 108 16.71 10.49 -6.05
C TRP A 108 15.29 10.29 -6.56
N TRP A 109 14.40 9.73 -5.74
CA TRP A 109 13.04 9.40 -6.13
C TRP A 109 12.20 10.62 -6.51
N GLU A 110 12.21 11.66 -5.67
CA GLU A 110 11.46 12.89 -5.96
C GLU A 110 11.97 13.59 -7.23
N PRO A 111 13.29 13.84 -7.40
CA PRO A 111 13.84 14.36 -8.65
C PRO A 111 13.45 13.53 -9.87
N PHE A 112 13.53 12.19 -9.78
CA PHE A 112 13.13 11.29 -10.86
C PHE A 112 11.68 11.54 -11.29
N LEU A 113 10.75 11.65 -10.34
CA LEU A 113 9.35 11.95 -10.64
C LEU A 113 9.16 13.35 -11.23
N LYS A 114 9.96 14.34 -10.82
CA LYS A 114 9.97 15.66 -11.46
C LYS A 114 10.45 15.58 -12.91
N TYR A 115 11.44 14.75 -13.23
CA TYR A 115 11.87 14.52 -14.61
C TYR A 115 10.78 13.83 -15.45
N VAL A 116 10.11 12.82 -14.88
CA VAL A 116 8.96 12.17 -15.53
C VAL A 116 7.87 13.19 -15.83
N TRP A 117 7.50 14.00 -14.84
CA TRP A 117 6.53 15.07 -14.98
C TRP A 117 6.96 16.12 -16.01
N ALA A 118 8.21 16.58 -15.98
CA ALA A 118 8.72 17.63 -16.86
C ALA A 118 8.65 17.20 -18.33
N THR A 119 9.03 15.95 -18.59
CA THR A 119 8.95 15.35 -19.93
C THR A 119 7.50 15.25 -20.39
N SER A 120 6.60 14.78 -19.53
CA SER A 120 5.14 14.77 -19.79
C SER A 120 4.60 16.17 -20.07
N PHE A 121 5.00 17.17 -19.29
CA PHE A 121 4.59 18.56 -19.44
C PHE A 121 5.05 19.15 -20.78
N LEU A 122 6.30 18.91 -21.19
CA LEU A 122 6.82 19.35 -22.50
C LEU A 122 6.03 18.72 -23.67
N LEU A 123 5.67 17.44 -23.58
CA LEU A 123 4.82 16.79 -24.56
C LEU A 123 3.43 17.44 -24.63
N VAL A 124 2.86 17.83 -23.49
CA VAL A 124 1.56 18.54 -23.45
C VAL A 124 1.67 19.94 -24.02
N LEU A 125 2.74 20.69 -23.75
CA LEU A 125 2.96 22.00 -24.38
C LEU A 125 3.01 21.89 -25.91
N CYS A 126 3.69 20.88 -26.43
CA CYS A 126 3.68 20.59 -27.87
C CYS A 126 2.25 20.26 -28.36
N ALA A 127 1.51 19.45 -27.59
CA ALA A 127 0.12 19.12 -27.92
C ALA A 127 -0.81 20.35 -27.92
N VAL A 128 -0.63 21.31 -27.00
CA VAL A 128 -1.37 22.59 -26.93
C VAL A 128 -1.13 23.41 -28.19
N VAL A 129 0.13 23.54 -28.63
CA VAL A 129 0.47 24.28 -29.86
C VAL A 129 -0.20 23.65 -31.07
N LEU A 130 -0.13 22.32 -31.19
CA LEU A 130 -0.79 21.58 -32.29
C LEU A 130 -2.33 21.61 -32.20
N ALA A 131 -2.89 21.81 -31.00
CA ALA A 131 -4.33 21.94 -30.77
C ALA A 131 -4.84 23.37 -31.02
N SER A 132 -3.97 24.34 -31.31
CA SER A 132 -4.39 25.71 -31.61
C SER A 132 -5.26 25.78 -32.88
N PRO A 133 -6.17 26.77 -33.01
CA PRO A 133 -7.12 26.82 -34.13
C PRO A 133 -6.49 26.69 -35.53
N ALA A 134 -5.29 27.26 -35.74
CA ALA A 134 -4.62 27.21 -37.03
C ALA A 134 -4.10 25.81 -37.43
N LEU A 135 -3.85 24.93 -36.45
CA LEU A 135 -3.18 23.64 -36.65
C LEU A 135 -4.05 22.43 -36.28
N ALA A 136 -5.12 22.65 -35.52
CA ALA A 136 -5.91 21.61 -34.86
C ALA A 136 -6.43 20.53 -35.81
N VAL A 137 -6.93 20.90 -36.99
CA VAL A 137 -7.46 19.93 -37.96
C VAL A 137 -6.33 19.15 -38.65
N ARG A 138 -5.27 19.85 -39.08
CA ARG A 138 -4.15 19.23 -39.82
C ARG A 138 -3.33 18.27 -38.96
N HIS A 139 -3.14 18.60 -37.67
CA HIS A 139 -2.27 17.86 -36.76
C HIS A 139 -3.03 17.19 -35.60
N ALA A 140 -4.34 16.97 -35.73
CA ALA A 140 -5.19 16.36 -34.70
C ALA A 140 -4.61 15.04 -34.18
N THR A 141 -4.23 14.13 -35.08
CA THR A 141 -3.71 12.81 -34.71
C THR A 141 -2.39 12.89 -33.95
N LEU A 142 -1.47 13.77 -34.35
CA LEU A 142 -0.21 13.95 -33.65
C LEU A 142 -0.42 14.56 -32.26
N SER A 143 -1.26 15.59 -32.14
CA SER A 143 -1.62 16.19 -30.84
C SER A 143 -2.23 15.15 -29.88
N ARG A 144 -3.14 14.29 -30.36
CA ARG A 144 -3.72 13.20 -29.55
C ARG A 144 -2.68 12.18 -29.09
N ARG A 145 -1.77 11.77 -29.98
CA ARG A 145 -0.67 10.85 -29.63
C ARG A 145 0.25 11.45 -28.57
N LEU A 146 0.61 12.74 -28.67
CA LEU A 146 1.43 13.41 -27.66
C LEU A 146 0.76 13.45 -26.28
N VAL A 147 -0.54 13.72 -26.23
CA VAL A 147 -1.32 13.65 -24.98
C VAL A 147 -1.30 12.23 -24.40
N TRP A 148 -1.49 11.21 -25.25
CA TRP A 148 -1.43 9.81 -24.83
C TRP A 148 -0.05 9.39 -24.33
N PHE A 149 1.02 9.73 -25.04
CA PHE A 149 2.39 9.45 -24.60
C PHE A 149 2.71 10.16 -23.29
N SER A 150 2.29 11.43 -23.16
CA SER A 150 2.40 12.17 -21.90
C SER A 150 1.66 11.47 -20.75
N TRP A 151 0.42 11.03 -20.99
CA TRP A 151 -0.37 10.30 -20.01
C TRP A 151 0.30 8.97 -19.60
N VAL A 152 0.68 8.13 -20.57
CA VAL A 152 1.37 6.85 -20.28
C VAL A 152 2.66 7.11 -19.50
N TRP A 153 3.46 8.09 -19.90
CA TRP A 153 4.71 8.42 -19.22
C TRP A 153 4.50 8.88 -17.78
N ASN A 154 3.50 9.73 -17.54
CA ASN A 154 3.25 10.30 -16.21
C ASN A 154 2.55 9.34 -15.24
N PHE A 155 1.78 8.37 -15.76
CA PHE A 155 1.03 7.42 -14.94
C PHE A 155 1.65 6.03 -14.91
N VAL A 156 1.95 5.44 -16.07
CA VAL A 156 2.41 4.04 -16.12
C VAL A 156 3.84 3.89 -15.60
N THR A 157 4.72 4.85 -15.90
CA THR A 157 6.14 4.77 -15.49
C THR A 157 6.31 4.76 -13.96
N PRO A 158 5.76 5.70 -13.17
CA PRO A 158 5.89 5.66 -11.71
C PRO A 158 5.27 4.41 -11.08
N PHE A 159 4.09 4.00 -11.56
CA PHE A 159 3.41 2.80 -11.07
C PHE A 159 4.24 1.55 -11.33
N LYS A 160 4.77 1.37 -12.55
CA LYS A 160 5.59 0.21 -12.88
C LYS A 160 6.85 0.17 -12.03
N ILE A 161 7.52 1.30 -11.83
CA ILE A 161 8.76 1.33 -11.05
C ILE A 161 8.48 0.98 -9.59
N LEU A 162 7.45 1.56 -8.97
CA LEU A 162 7.09 1.24 -7.58
C LEU A 162 6.55 -0.19 -7.39
N MET A 163 5.94 -0.78 -8.42
CA MET A 163 5.52 -2.19 -8.37
C MET A 163 6.68 -3.17 -8.55
N VAL A 164 7.68 -2.83 -9.38
CA VAL A 164 8.79 -3.74 -9.71
C VAL A 164 9.95 -3.62 -8.72
N PHE A 165 10.21 -2.42 -8.17
CA PHE A 165 11.33 -2.18 -7.27
C PHE A 165 10.85 -2.06 -5.82
N PRO A 166 10.97 -3.14 -5.01
CA PRO A 166 10.64 -3.08 -3.59
C PRO A 166 11.70 -2.25 -2.86
N ILE A 167 11.46 -0.95 -2.68
CA ILE A 167 12.40 -0.01 -2.02
C ILE A 167 12.85 -0.55 -0.65
N ARG A 168 11.96 -1.23 0.09
CA ARG A 168 12.29 -1.88 1.38
C ARG A 168 13.45 -2.89 1.29
N SER A 169 13.62 -3.57 0.17
CA SER A 169 14.71 -4.54 -0.04
C SER A 169 16.09 -3.89 -0.21
N THR A 170 16.15 -2.57 -0.39
CA THR A 170 17.42 -1.84 -0.53
C THR A 170 18.09 -1.51 0.81
N ILE A 171 17.39 -1.75 1.92
CA ILE A 171 17.95 -1.70 3.27
C ILE A 171 18.63 -3.04 3.54
N ASP A 172 19.86 -3.00 4.05
CA ASP A 172 20.59 -4.19 4.49
C ASP A 172 20.03 -4.71 5.83
N TRP A 173 18.82 -5.28 5.78
CA TRP A 173 18.15 -5.86 6.95
C TRP A 173 18.98 -6.91 7.67
N PRO A 174 19.69 -7.84 6.99
CA PRO A 174 20.63 -8.74 7.66
C PRO A 174 21.70 -7.99 8.44
N GLY A 175 22.27 -6.93 7.86
CA GLY A 175 23.25 -6.09 8.54
C GLY A 175 22.69 -5.30 9.74
N VAL A 176 21.44 -4.81 9.66
CA VAL A 176 20.75 -4.18 10.79
C VAL A 176 20.52 -5.18 11.92
N GLN A 177 20.09 -6.40 11.58
CA GLN A 177 19.91 -7.49 12.56
C GLN A 177 21.23 -7.90 13.21
N GLU A 178 22.30 -7.97 12.43
CA GLU A 178 23.66 -8.24 12.90
C GLU A 178 24.14 -7.15 13.88
N ASP A 179 24.01 -5.87 13.54
CA ASP A 179 24.43 -4.75 14.40
C ASP A 179 23.64 -4.72 15.73
N LEU A 180 22.34 -5.04 15.68
CA LEU A 180 21.50 -5.19 16.87
C LEU A 180 21.89 -6.42 17.70
N CYS A 181 22.17 -7.56 17.06
CA CYS A 181 22.66 -8.76 17.73
C CYS A 181 23.95 -8.48 18.50
N VAL A 182 24.95 -7.88 17.84
CA VAL A 182 26.24 -7.54 18.46
C VAL A 182 26.03 -6.66 19.68
N THR A 183 25.17 -5.66 19.57
CA THR A 183 24.87 -4.72 20.66
C THR A 183 24.24 -5.41 21.85
N VAL A 184 23.23 -6.24 21.62
CA VAL A 184 22.48 -6.93 22.67
C VAL A 184 23.35 -7.98 23.35
N VAL A 185 24.03 -8.82 22.56
CA VAL A 185 24.94 -9.85 23.08
C VAL A 185 26.09 -9.22 23.85
N SER A 186 26.77 -8.21 23.30
CA SER A 186 27.90 -7.57 23.98
C SER A 186 27.48 -6.84 25.26
N ARG A 187 26.30 -6.21 25.27
CA ARG A 187 25.76 -5.57 26.47
C ARG A 187 25.39 -6.59 27.54
N ALA A 188 24.77 -7.70 27.15
CA ALA A 188 24.46 -8.79 28.06
C ALA A 188 25.74 -9.38 28.67
N LEU A 189 26.75 -9.68 27.84
CA LEU A 189 28.05 -10.20 28.28
C LEU A 189 28.79 -9.26 29.26
N ARG A 190 28.56 -7.95 29.19
CA ARG A 190 29.16 -6.93 30.07
C ARG A 190 28.24 -6.53 31.25
N SER A 191 27.09 -7.17 31.40
CA SER A 191 26.10 -6.82 32.43
C SER A 191 26.67 -7.12 33.83
N PRO A 192 26.70 -6.15 34.76
CA PRO A 192 27.21 -6.37 36.10
C PRO A 192 26.26 -7.27 36.91
N GLY A 193 26.67 -8.50 37.21
CA GLY A 193 26.05 -9.39 38.20
C GLY A 193 26.00 -10.87 37.82
N ILE A 194 25.71 -11.19 36.55
CA ILE A 194 25.94 -12.51 35.97
C ILE A 194 27.01 -12.34 34.89
N ASP A 195 28.22 -12.78 35.19
CA ASP A 195 29.30 -12.79 34.21
C ASP A 195 29.08 -13.95 33.23
N ILE A 196 28.24 -13.70 32.22
CA ILE A 196 27.91 -14.67 31.18
C ILE A 196 29.19 -15.12 30.45
N SER A 197 30.21 -14.25 30.37
CA SER A 197 31.46 -14.60 29.70
C SER A 197 32.24 -15.69 30.46
N SER A 198 32.34 -15.58 31.79
CA SER A 198 32.97 -16.62 32.62
C SER A 198 32.09 -17.86 32.76
N ALA A 199 30.76 -17.68 32.83
CA ALA A 199 29.81 -18.78 32.78
C ALA A 199 29.97 -19.62 31.50
N LEU A 200 30.04 -18.95 30.34
CA LEU A 200 30.30 -19.61 29.07
C LEU A 200 31.68 -20.27 29.08
N ALA A 201 32.75 -19.61 29.56
CA ALA A 201 34.08 -20.22 29.64
C ALA A 201 34.09 -21.52 30.48
N SER A 202 33.36 -21.54 31.61
CA SER A 202 33.26 -22.73 32.47
C SER A 202 32.60 -23.94 31.79
N LEU A 203 31.66 -23.70 30.87
CA LEU A 203 31.00 -24.74 30.09
C LEU A 203 31.93 -25.37 29.04
N GLN A 204 33.06 -24.74 28.71
CA GLN A 204 33.96 -25.17 27.62
C GLN A 204 34.72 -26.44 27.96
N GLU A 205 35.18 -26.52 29.20
CA GLU A 205 36.04 -27.60 29.68
C GLU A 205 35.32 -28.96 29.66
N GLN A 206 33.99 -28.95 29.54
CA GLN A 206 33.15 -30.14 29.62
C GLN A 206 32.87 -30.82 28.28
N ASN A 207 33.48 -30.35 27.19
CA ASN A 207 33.48 -31.03 25.88
C ASN A 207 32.07 -31.39 25.37
N LEU A 208 31.17 -30.40 25.35
CA LEU A 208 29.80 -30.48 24.82
C LEU A 208 29.79 -30.72 23.30
N GLN A 209 30.06 -31.97 22.90
CA GLN A 209 29.99 -32.40 21.50
C GLN A 209 28.52 -32.46 21.04
N GLY A 210 28.03 -31.40 20.40
CA GLY A 210 26.69 -31.37 19.80
C GLY A 210 26.02 -30.00 19.76
N GLN A 211 26.50 -29.01 20.52
CA GLN A 211 25.85 -27.70 20.65
C GLN A 211 26.54 -26.62 19.80
N SER A 212 26.34 -26.67 18.49
CA SER A 212 27.03 -25.81 17.52
C SER A 212 26.88 -24.31 17.80
N ALA A 213 25.72 -23.87 18.29
CA ALA A 213 25.43 -22.45 18.52
C ALA A 213 26.03 -21.90 19.83
N LEU A 214 25.98 -22.66 20.93
CA LEU A 214 26.58 -22.28 22.21
C LEU A 214 28.11 -22.31 22.11
N GLN A 215 28.67 -23.36 21.50
CA GLN A 215 30.10 -23.53 21.34
C GLN A 215 30.71 -22.45 20.42
N SER A 216 29.99 -22.04 19.37
CA SER A 216 30.42 -20.95 18.51
C SER A 216 30.37 -19.59 19.21
N LEU A 217 29.33 -19.32 20.02
CA LEU A 217 29.26 -18.08 20.81
C LEU A 217 30.39 -18.02 21.83
N GLN A 218 30.63 -19.13 22.52
CA GLN A 218 31.70 -19.28 23.49
C GLN A 218 33.07 -19.03 22.87
N THR A 219 33.35 -19.64 21.71
CA THR A 219 34.58 -19.40 20.96
C THR A 219 34.74 -17.90 20.64
N ALA A 220 33.65 -17.26 20.19
CA ALA A 220 33.65 -15.83 19.92
C ALA A 220 33.93 -14.98 21.18
N VAL A 221 33.35 -15.33 22.32
CA VAL A 221 33.57 -14.62 23.59
C VAL A 221 35.01 -14.79 24.08
N GLN A 222 35.58 -15.98 23.95
CA GLN A 222 36.95 -16.26 24.35
C GLN A 222 37.96 -15.53 23.45
N GLU A 223 37.71 -15.49 22.15
CA GLU A 223 38.51 -14.69 21.22
C GLU A 223 38.42 -13.19 21.55
N GLN A 224 37.21 -12.70 21.88
CA GLN A 224 36.99 -11.30 22.27
C GLN A 224 37.69 -10.94 23.58
N SER A 225 37.71 -11.83 24.58
CA SER A 225 38.39 -11.58 25.86
C SER A 225 39.92 -11.63 25.75
N SER A 226 40.45 -12.43 24.80
CA SER A 226 41.89 -12.53 24.54
C SER A 226 42.47 -11.32 23.81
N GLN A 227 41.62 -10.59 23.07
CA GLN A 227 42.01 -9.35 22.40
C GLN A 227 41.71 -8.19 23.34
N ASP A 228 42.76 -7.56 23.89
CA ASP A 228 42.73 -6.43 24.84
C ASP A 228 42.21 -5.11 24.20
N VAL A 229 41.24 -5.22 23.29
CA VAL A 229 40.90 -4.22 22.30
C VAL A 229 39.41 -3.96 22.34
N THR A 230 39.06 -2.83 22.95
CA THR A 230 37.77 -2.14 22.92
C THR A 230 37.22 -1.81 21.51
N ILE A 231 37.88 -2.25 20.44
CA ILE A 231 37.67 -1.77 19.06
C ILE A 231 37.14 -2.88 18.13
N ASN A 232 37.25 -4.18 18.45
CA ASN A 232 36.85 -5.24 17.52
C ASN A 232 35.83 -6.21 18.13
N ASP A 233 34.53 -5.90 18.01
CA ASP A 233 33.42 -6.86 18.22
C ASP A 233 33.37 -7.95 17.12
N LEU A 234 34.49 -8.23 16.45
CA LEU A 234 34.59 -9.10 15.28
C LEU A 234 34.16 -10.54 15.55
N PRO A 235 34.52 -11.19 16.69
CA PRO A 235 34.11 -12.56 16.94
C PRO A 235 32.59 -12.69 17.17
N VAL A 236 32.03 -11.82 18.03
CA VAL A 236 30.57 -11.79 18.29
C VAL A 236 29.80 -11.44 17.03
N ARG A 237 30.32 -10.51 16.22
CA ARG A 237 29.76 -10.17 14.92
C ARG A 237 29.73 -11.38 13.98
N THR A 238 30.81 -12.13 13.89
CA THR A 238 30.88 -13.36 13.08
C THR A 238 29.84 -14.38 13.56
N TRP A 239 29.67 -14.53 14.87
CA TRP A 239 28.62 -15.38 15.43
C TRP A 239 27.22 -14.88 15.06
N CYS A 240 26.94 -13.58 15.20
CA CYS A 240 25.66 -12.98 14.82
C CYS A 240 25.34 -13.19 13.32
N GLN A 241 26.34 -13.06 12.44
CA GLN A 241 26.18 -13.35 11.02
C GLN A 241 25.84 -14.82 10.76
N GLN A 242 26.48 -15.75 11.48
CA GLN A 242 26.20 -17.19 11.36
C GLN A 242 24.78 -17.54 11.82
N GLN A 243 24.30 -16.91 12.90
CA GLN A 243 22.94 -17.16 13.40
C GLN A 243 21.84 -16.51 12.55
N GLY A 244 22.17 -15.46 11.78
CA GLY A 244 21.23 -14.74 10.92
C GLY A 244 20.02 -14.24 11.72
N SER A 245 18.82 -14.33 11.15
CA SER A 245 17.58 -13.86 11.81
C SER A 245 17.21 -14.63 13.10
N ASN A 246 17.80 -15.81 13.33
CA ASN A 246 17.48 -16.66 14.49
C ASN A 246 18.34 -16.36 15.73
N TRP A 247 19.26 -15.40 15.66
CA TRP A 247 20.18 -15.08 16.77
C TRP A 247 19.45 -14.81 18.08
N HIS A 248 18.27 -14.17 18.02
CA HIS A 248 17.49 -13.80 19.20
C HIS A 248 16.95 -15.04 19.93
N ASN A 249 16.42 -16.03 19.20
CA ASN A 249 15.94 -17.27 19.81
C ASN A 249 17.10 -18.04 20.43
N VAL A 250 18.20 -18.18 19.69
CA VAL A 250 19.40 -18.89 20.16
C VAL A 250 19.96 -18.20 21.40
N PHE A 251 20.23 -16.89 21.35
CA PHE A 251 20.82 -16.17 22.46
C PHE A 251 19.86 -16.07 23.66
N CYS A 252 18.65 -15.58 23.44
CA CYS A 252 17.74 -15.24 24.53
C CYS A 252 17.00 -16.45 25.09
N ALA A 253 16.55 -17.38 24.25
CA ALA A 253 15.76 -18.52 24.71
C ALA A 253 16.65 -19.70 25.14
N GLU A 254 17.80 -19.91 24.50
CA GLU A 254 18.69 -21.04 24.80
C GLU A 254 19.84 -20.62 25.72
N VAL A 255 20.72 -19.72 25.25
CA VAL A 255 21.97 -19.40 25.95
C VAL A 255 21.69 -18.71 27.29
N MET A 256 20.97 -17.58 27.27
CA MET A 256 20.67 -16.81 28.48
C MET A 256 19.93 -17.64 29.51
N ARG A 257 18.94 -18.42 29.07
CA ARG A 257 18.15 -19.28 29.96
C ARG A 257 18.98 -20.39 30.60
N CYS A 258 19.83 -21.06 29.82
CA CYS A 258 20.77 -22.07 30.35
C CYS A 258 21.70 -21.43 31.39
N VAL A 259 22.35 -20.31 31.07
CA VAL A 259 23.29 -19.64 31.97
C VAL A 259 22.62 -19.17 33.26
N ILE A 260 21.44 -18.55 33.17
CA ILE A 260 20.71 -18.07 34.35
C ILE A 260 20.25 -19.24 35.23
N THR A 261 19.70 -20.30 34.63
CA THR A 261 19.24 -21.47 35.38
C THR A 261 20.41 -22.19 36.06
N ALA A 262 21.54 -22.31 35.35
CA ALA A 262 22.76 -22.87 35.88
C ALA A 262 23.31 -22.02 37.04
N ASP A 263 23.39 -20.70 36.90
CA ASP A 263 23.87 -19.80 37.95
C ASP A 263 23.01 -19.88 39.22
N GLN A 264 21.67 -19.89 39.07
CA GLN A 264 20.74 -20.04 40.20
C GLN A 264 20.97 -21.36 40.94
N ARG A 265 21.00 -22.48 40.22
CA ARG A 265 21.25 -23.80 40.83
C ARG A 265 22.63 -23.89 41.45
N CYS A 266 23.64 -23.29 40.83
CA CYS A 266 24.98 -23.23 41.39
C CYS A 266 24.95 -22.55 42.77
N ARG A 267 24.28 -21.40 42.88
CA ARG A 267 24.17 -20.67 44.16
C ARG A 267 23.45 -21.47 45.22
N GLU A 268 22.39 -22.17 44.84
CA GLU A 268 21.59 -23.02 45.74
C GLU A 268 22.37 -24.26 46.21
N GLN A 269 23.06 -24.95 45.31
CA GLN A 269 23.68 -26.26 45.59
C GLN A 269 25.13 -26.15 46.06
N VAL A 270 25.91 -25.23 45.47
CA VAL A 270 27.35 -25.09 45.71
C VAL A 270 27.61 -24.06 46.81
N CYS A 271 27.03 -22.87 46.69
CA CYS A 271 27.34 -21.78 47.62
C CYS A 271 26.66 -21.91 48.98
N ALA A 272 25.56 -22.64 49.09
CA ALA A 272 24.91 -22.90 50.38
C ALA A 272 25.83 -23.63 51.38
N GLY A 273 26.74 -24.46 50.88
CA GLY A 273 27.73 -25.18 51.71
C GLY A 273 29.13 -24.57 51.72
N ALA A 274 29.33 -23.39 51.10
CA ALA A 274 30.66 -22.80 50.99
C ALA A 274 31.18 -22.27 52.34
N PRO A 275 32.49 -22.38 52.63
CA PRO A 275 33.07 -21.77 53.83
C PRO A 275 32.79 -20.28 53.85
N ALA A 276 32.54 -19.71 55.03
CA ALA A 276 32.22 -18.28 55.18
C ALA A 276 33.25 -17.34 54.52
N SER A 277 34.53 -17.73 54.47
CA SER A 277 35.60 -16.98 53.81
C SER A 277 35.48 -16.92 52.28
N GLU A 278 34.82 -17.91 51.67
CA GLU A 278 34.64 -18.03 50.22
C GLU A 278 33.20 -17.72 49.79
N GLN A 279 32.27 -17.63 50.73
CA GLN A 279 30.84 -17.48 50.49
C GLN A 279 30.53 -16.25 49.64
N ASN A 280 31.20 -15.12 49.86
CA ASN A 280 30.99 -13.91 49.05
C ASN A 280 31.47 -14.09 47.60
N MET A 281 32.61 -14.74 47.39
CA MET A 281 33.14 -15.03 46.05
C MET A 281 32.24 -16.02 45.30
N CYS A 282 31.80 -17.09 45.99
CA CYS A 282 30.83 -18.04 45.43
C CYS A 282 29.49 -17.36 45.12
N GLN A 283 28.95 -16.58 46.05
CA GLN A 283 27.69 -15.85 45.88
C GLN A 283 27.80 -14.66 44.93
N THR A 284 28.96 -14.32 44.37
CA THR A 284 29.02 -13.30 43.31
C THR A 284 29.33 -13.93 41.97
N ARG A 285 30.12 -15.01 41.95
CA ARG A 285 30.60 -15.66 40.73
C ARG A 285 30.55 -17.19 40.85
N CYS A 286 29.37 -17.74 41.08
CA CYS A 286 29.24 -19.16 41.39
C CYS A 286 29.77 -20.05 40.26
N LEU A 287 29.43 -19.71 39.01
CA LEU A 287 29.86 -20.49 37.84
C LEU A 287 31.38 -20.43 37.60
N GLU A 288 32.07 -19.36 38.04
CA GLU A 288 33.54 -19.28 38.03
C GLU A 288 34.14 -20.03 39.22
N TYR A 289 33.48 -19.98 40.38
CA TYR A 289 33.92 -20.64 41.61
C TYR A 289 33.80 -22.17 41.54
N ALA A 290 32.68 -22.71 41.02
CA ALA A 290 32.38 -24.14 41.09
C ALA A 290 33.46 -25.04 40.44
N PRO A 291 33.99 -24.73 39.24
CA PRO A 291 35.08 -25.51 38.64
C PRO A 291 36.39 -25.45 39.44
N SER A 292 36.66 -24.32 40.11
CA SER A 292 37.88 -24.12 40.91
C SER A 292 37.83 -24.80 42.29
N SER A 293 36.62 -25.14 42.76
CA SER A 293 36.39 -25.70 44.09
C SER A 293 36.53 -27.23 44.08
N GLN A 294 37.38 -27.76 44.96
CA GLN A 294 37.54 -29.22 45.13
C GLN A 294 36.38 -29.87 45.90
N ARG A 295 35.34 -29.11 46.24
CA ARG A 295 34.21 -29.60 47.02
C ARG A 295 33.37 -30.59 46.21
N PRO A 296 32.94 -31.71 46.80
CA PRO A 296 32.15 -32.72 46.09
C PRO A 296 30.89 -32.15 45.43
N GLU A 297 30.22 -31.19 46.09
CA GLU A 297 29.02 -30.55 45.54
C GLU A 297 29.34 -29.69 44.31
N ALA A 298 30.47 -28.99 44.31
CA ALA A 298 30.91 -28.16 43.19
C ALA A 298 31.30 -29.00 41.97
N VAL A 299 32.03 -30.12 42.20
CA VAL A 299 32.39 -31.07 41.14
C VAL A 299 31.15 -31.78 40.59
N ALA A 300 30.21 -32.18 41.44
CA ALA A 300 28.96 -32.81 41.03
C ALA A 300 28.08 -31.85 40.23
N PHE A 301 27.92 -30.61 40.70
CA PHE A 301 27.20 -29.56 39.99
C PHE A 301 27.81 -29.32 38.61
N THR A 302 29.13 -29.10 38.56
CA THR A 302 29.88 -28.86 37.32
C THR A 302 29.60 -29.99 36.34
N ASN A 303 29.76 -31.27 36.73
CA ASN A 303 29.47 -32.41 35.85
C ASN A 303 28.02 -32.50 35.38
N SER A 304 27.04 -32.08 36.19
CA SER A 304 25.62 -32.11 35.82
C SER A 304 25.18 -30.98 34.88
N MET A 305 25.86 -29.83 34.95
CA MET A 305 25.49 -28.60 34.25
C MET A 305 25.56 -28.76 32.72
N ALA A 306 26.61 -29.40 32.19
CA ALA A 306 26.73 -29.68 30.76
C ALA A 306 25.54 -30.50 30.23
N THR A 307 25.15 -31.57 30.91
CA THR A 307 24.03 -32.42 30.51
C THR A 307 22.70 -31.69 30.50
N GLU A 308 22.45 -30.82 31.48
CA GLU A 308 21.17 -30.11 31.59
C GLU A 308 21.01 -29.04 30.50
N CYS A 309 22.06 -28.28 30.19
CA CYS A 309 21.99 -27.31 29.09
C CYS A 309 21.83 -27.99 27.73
N ALA A 310 22.31 -29.23 27.57
CA ALA A 310 22.04 -30.05 26.38
C ALA A 310 20.56 -30.50 26.29
N GLU A 311 19.97 -30.92 27.40
CA GLU A 311 18.56 -31.33 27.46
C GLU A 311 17.58 -30.17 27.23
N PHE A 312 17.91 -28.95 27.69
CA PHE A 312 17.09 -27.77 27.44
C PHE A 312 16.99 -27.41 25.94
N GLN A 313 18.03 -27.66 25.16
CA GLN A 313 18.00 -27.42 23.72
C GLN A 313 17.20 -28.49 22.97
N SER A 314 17.33 -29.76 23.36
CA SER A 314 16.66 -30.86 22.64
C SER A 314 15.15 -30.90 22.85
N ASN A 315 14.66 -30.42 23.99
CA ASN A 315 13.24 -30.54 24.34
C ASN A 315 12.34 -29.47 23.70
N GLY A 316 12.92 -28.45 23.04
CA GLY A 316 12.18 -27.39 22.38
C GLY A 316 11.30 -26.59 23.34
N TRP A 317 10.87 -25.41 22.89
CA TRP A 317 10.05 -24.49 23.69
C TRP A 317 8.63 -25.03 24.02
N GLY A 318 8.31 -26.26 23.58
CA GLY A 318 6.98 -26.86 23.62
C GLY A 318 6.70 -27.63 24.90
N GLY A 319 6.24 -26.94 25.94
CA GLY A 319 5.31 -27.54 26.89
C GLY A 319 5.90 -28.07 28.20
N SER A 320 6.39 -27.16 29.04
CA SER A 320 6.02 -27.09 30.45
C SER A 320 6.85 -25.98 31.07
N THR A 321 6.20 -24.92 31.55
CA THR A 321 6.81 -24.14 32.62
C THR A 321 7.18 -25.16 33.69
N PRO A 322 8.47 -25.29 34.08
CA PRO A 322 8.83 -26.19 35.17
C PRO A 322 7.93 -25.80 36.33
N ASN A 323 7.14 -26.76 36.82
CA ASN A 323 6.22 -26.54 37.93
C ASN A 323 7.08 -25.91 39.03
N ARG A 324 6.95 -24.60 39.23
CA ARG A 324 7.71 -23.84 40.22
C ARG A 324 7.11 -24.24 41.54
N THR A 325 7.46 -25.45 42.00
CA THR A 325 7.33 -25.85 43.39
C THR A 325 8.20 -24.87 44.13
N THR A 326 7.59 -23.78 44.59
CA THR A 326 8.14 -22.91 45.62
C THR A 326 8.74 -23.85 46.66
N PRO A 327 10.07 -23.86 46.83
CA PRO A 327 10.64 -24.65 47.89
C PRO A 327 10.02 -24.10 49.17
N ASN A 328 9.22 -24.93 49.85
CA ASN A 328 8.87 -24.69 51.25
C ASN A 328 10.17 -24.88 52.04
N SER A 329 11.10 -23.93 51.92
CA SER A 329 12.39 -23.95 52.58
C SER A 329 12.26 -23.25 53.92
N THR A 330 11.79 -23.99 54.92
CA THR A 330 12.36 -23.90 56.27
C THR A 330 13.75 -24.57 56.22
N THR A 331 14.67 -24.01 55.43
CA THR A 331 16.08 -24.36 55.51
C THR A 331 16.64 -23.67 56.74
N GLY A 332 16.55 -24.35 57.89
CA GLY A 332 17.39 -24.03 59.03
C GLY A 332 18.84 -24.05 58.56
N PHE A 333 19.61 -23.02 58.92
CA PHE A 333 21.06 -23.06 58.80
C PHE A 333 21.56 -24.37 59.41
N PRO A 334 22.56 -25.05 58.82
CA PRO A 334 23.12 -26.26 59.40
C PRO A 334 23.54 -25.98 60.86
N ASP A 335 22.87 -26.65 61.79
CA ASP A 335 23.11 -26.56 63.24
C ASP A 335 24.59 -26.86 63.54
N GLY A 336 25.42 -25.84 63.71
CA GLY A 336 26.84 -26.05 63.97
C GLY A 336 27.76 -24.83 63.83
N LEU A 337 27.31 -23.75 63.16
CA LEU A 337 28.04 -22.49 63.11
C LEU A 337 27.50 -21.55 64.20
N ASN A 338 28.18 -21.52 65.35
CA ASN A 338 27.96 -20.53 66.42
C ASN A 338 28.41 -19.12 65.96
N LEU A 339 27.74 -18.57 64.96
CA LEU A 339 27.86 -17.17 64.59
C LEU A 339 27.02 -16.35 65.59
N PRO A 340 27.54 -15.21 66.10
CA PRO A 340 26.74 -14.28 66.90
C PRO A 340 25.45 -13.94 66.14
N SER A 341 24.31 -13.92 66.83
CA SER A 341 22.98 -13.72 66.23
C SER A 341 22.90 -12.47 65.36
N GLU A 342 23.65 -11.43 65.70
CA GLU A 342 23.76 -10.18 64.93
C GLU A 342 24.44 -10.38 63.56
N CYS A 343 25.38 -11.32 63.42
CA CYS A 343 26.04 -11.64 62.15
C CYS A 343 25.17 -12.52 61.24
N ALA A 344 24.33 -13.40 61.83
CA ALA A 344 23.43 -14.27 61.08
C ALA A 344 22.28 -13.49 60.41
N GLU A 345 21.78 -12.44 61.06
CA GLU A 345 20.75 -11.55 60.52
C GLU A 345 21.30 -10.69 59.36
N VAL A 346 22.52 -10.14 59.51
CA VAL A 346 23.17 -9.38 58.44
C VAL A 346 23.48 -10.27 57.22
N ALA A 347 23.93 -11.51 57.44
CA ALA A 347 24.20 -12.46 56.35
C ALA A 347 22.92 -12.88 55.60
N THR A 348 21.82 -13.12 56.31
CA THR A 348 20.52 -13.42 55.68
C THR A 348 19.97 -12.21 54.93
N GLN A 349 20.10 -11.00 55.47
CA GLN A 349 19.69 -9.78 54.78
C GLN A 349 20.52 -9.49 53.52
N GLN A 350 21.84 -9.72 53.56
CA GLN A 350 22.71 -9.62 52.38
C GLN A 350 22.36 -10.65 51.31
N MET A 351 22.09 -11.90 51.70
CA MET A 351 21.67 -12.96 50.77
C MET A 351 20.33 -12.64 50.11
N GLN A 352 19.36 -12.11 50.87
CA GLN A 352 18.06 -11.69 50.34
C GLN A 352 18.20 -10.52 49.35
N MET A 353 19.02 -9.52 49.68
CA MET A 353 19.30 -8.39 48.80
C MET A 353 19.99 -8.85 47.51
N PHE A 354 20.93 -9.78 47.61
CA PHE A 354 21.63 -10.35 46.46
C PHE A 354 20.69 -11.17 45.56
N ASN A 355 19.83 -12.01 46.13
CA ASN A 355 18.83 -12.77 45.38
C ASN A 355 17.83 -11.85 44.66
N MET A 356 17.42 -10.76 45.32
CA MET A 356 16.56 -9.73 44.71
C MET A 356 17.25 -9.04 43.52
N LEU A 357 18.52 -8.66 43.66
CA LEU A 357 19.31 -8.07 42.57
C LEU A 357 19.50 -9.03 41.40
N THR A 358 19.75 -10.31 41.68
CA THR A 358 19.92 -11.35 40.66
C THR A 358 18.60 -11.60 39.91
N GLN A 359 17.48 -11.66 40.63
CA GLN A 359 16.16 -11.78 40.00
C GLN A 359 15.84 -10.55 39.14
N GLN A 360 16.10 -9.35 39.64
CA GLN A 360 15.89 -8.11 38.88
C GLN A 360 16.77 -8.07 37.62
N GLN A 361 17.99 -8.59 37.69
CA GLN A 361 18.88 -8.68 36.54
C GLN A 361 18.41 -9.71 35.50
N GLN A 362 17.88 -10.85 35.94
CA GLN A 362 17.25 -11.82 35.06
C GLN A 362 16.06 -11.19 34.33
N GLU A 363 15.14 -10.57 35.06
CA GLU A 363 13.97 -9.89 34.50
C GLU A 363 14.42 -8.79 33.52
N SER A 364 15.44 -7.99 33.87
CA SER A 364 16.00 -6.98 32.97
C SER A 364 16.63 -7.57 31.71
N SER A 365 17.27 -8.75 31.79
CA SER A 365 17.91 -9.39 30.63
C SER A 365 16.89 -10.01 29.68
N GLU A 366 15.86 -10.65 30.23
CA GLU A 366 14.71 -11.15 29.45
C GLU A 366 13.94 -9.99 28.79
N GLU A 367 13.72 -8.90 29.54
CA GLU A 367 13.16 -7.67 29.00
C GLU A 367 14.02 -7.08 27.89
N GLN A 368 15.35 -7.00 28.04
CA GLN A 368 16.26 -6.50 27.00
C GLN A 368 16.18 -7.33 25.72
N CYS A 369 16.09 -8.65 25.83
CA CYS A 369 15.89 -9.56 24.71
C CYS A 369 14.54 -9.34 24.00
N SER A 370 13.46 -9.12 24.77
CA SER A 370 12.14 -8.76 24.25
C SER A 370 12.16 -7.40 23.56
N TYR A 371 12.77 -6.39 24.19
CA TYR A 371 12.92 -5.03 23.64
C TYR A 371 13.75 -5.02 22.37
N ALA A 372 14.81 -5.83 22.27
CA ALA A 372 15.61 -5.94 21.06
C ALA A 372 14.80 -6.51 19.89
N THR A 373 14.05 -7.58 20.13
CA THR A 373 13.17 -8.20 19.12
C THR A 373 12.09 -7.21 18.69
N LEU A 374 11.48 -6.53 19.66
CA LEU A 374 10.51 -5.48 19.42
C LEU A 374 11.12 -4.31 18.64
N ALA A 375 12.35 -3.90 18.94
CA ALA A 375 13.06 -2.84 18.24
C ALA A 375 13.34 -3.20 16.78
N VAL A 376 13.83 -4.42 16.49
CA VAL A 376 14.04 -4.89 15.10
C VAL A 376 12.73 -4.84 14.33
N ASN A 377 11.67 -5.44 14.88
CA ASN A 377 10.37 -5.50 14.24
C ASN A 377 9.78 -4.09 14.07
N ASN A 378 9.99 -3.20 15.03
CA ASN A 378 9.54 -1.81 14.95
C ASN A 378 10.32 -1.02 13.89
N VAL A 379 11.64 -1.18 13.78
CA VAL A 379 12.44 -0.48 12.75
C VAL A 379 12.02 -0.94 11.36
N ASP A 380 11.83 -2.24 11.16
CA ASP A 380 11.35 -2.79 9.89
C ASP A 380 9.92 -2.34 9.56
N PHE A 381 9.04 -2.34 10.56
CA PHE A 381 7.68 -1.82 10.43
C PHE A 381 7.65 -0.32 10.11
N ILE A 382 8.44 0.50 10.82
CA ILE A 382 8.55 1.95 10.60
C ILE A 382 9.11 2.24 9.21
N ALA A 383 10.17 1.56 8.79
CA ALA A 383 10.71 1.70 7.43
C ALA A 383 9.67 1.31 6.37
N GLY A 384 8.95 0.21 6.59
CA GLY A 384 7.83 -0.21 5.75
C GLY A 384 6.74 0.85 5.64
N ILE A 385 6.35 1.47 6.76
CA ILE A 385 5.38 2.57 6.78
C ILE A 385 5.91 3.80 6.05
N LEU A 386 7.15 4.19 6.27
CA LEU A 386 7.75 5.36 5.61
C LEU A 386 7.78 5.19 4.10
N VAL A 387 8.21 4.01 3.62
CA VAL A 387 8.18 3.65 2.20
C VAL A 387 6.74 3.63 1.67
N GLY A 388 5.82 3.01 2.43
CA GLY A 388 4.41 2.94 2.07
C GLY A 388 3.74 4.31 2.00
N ALA A 389 4.06 5.22 2.92
CA ALA A 389 3.57 6.58 2.96
C ALA A 389 4.12 7.40 1.80
N GLN A 390 5.42 7.29 1.50
CA GLN A 390 6.03 7.96 0.35
C GLN A 390 5.41 7.48 -0.97
N ALA A 391 5.25 6.16 -1.14
CA ALA A 391 4.57 5.59 -2.30
C ALA A 391 3.10 6.04 -2.36
N GLY A 392 2.39 6.03 -1.22
CA GLY A 392 1.01 6.45 -1.08
C GLY A 392 0.78 7.92 -1.48
N MET A 393 1.63 8.84 -1.02
CA MET A 393 1.56 10.26 -1.36
C MET A 393 1.63 10.52 -2.88
N LEU A 394 2.20 9.60 -3.64
CA LEU A 394 2.37 9.73 -5.09
C LEU A 394 1.32 8.94 -5.88
N LEU A 395 1.08 7.69 -5.48
CA LEU A 395 0.17 6.78 -6.17
C LEU A 395 -1.29 7.13 -5.90
N ILE A 396 -1.64 7.63 -4.71
CA ILE A 396 -3.02 7.95 -4.36
C ILE A 396 -3.54 9.13 -5.19
N PRO A 397 -2.89 10.31 -5.27
CA PRO A 397 -3.35 11.40 -6.14
C PRO A 397 -3.44 10.96 -7.60
N SER A 398 -2.51 10.12 -8.05
CA SER A 398 -2.51 9.57 -9.40
C SER A 398 -3.71 8.66 -9.66
N ALA A 399 -3.96 7.67 -8.80
CA ALA A 399 -5.10 6.76 -8.91
C ALA A 399 -6.43 7.52 -8.85
N LEU A 400 -6.54 8.48 -7.92
CA LEU A 400 -7.68 9.38 -7.81
C LEU A 400 -7.90 10.21 -9.06
N SER A 401 -6.83 10.72 -9.65
CA SER A 401 -6.92 11.53 -10.87
C SER A 401 -7.30 10.69 -12.09
N ILE A 402 -6.97 9.39 -12.12
CA ILE A 402 -7.45 8.45 -13.14
C ILE A 402 -8.96 8.27 -12.98
N LEU A 403 -9.42 7.96 -11.77
CA LEU A 403 -10.85 7.75 -11.50
C LEU A 403 -11.67 9.02 -11.76
N GLY A 404 -11.23 10.16 -11.22
CA GLY A 404 -11.87 11.44 -11.39
C GLY A 404 -11.78 11.97 -12.82
N GLY A 405 -10.66 11.74 -13.52
CA GLY A 405 -10.45 12.15 -14.90
C GLY A 405 -11.19 11.28 -15.90
N LEU A 406 -11.35 9.97 -15.64
CA LEU A 406 -12.17 9.09 -16.46
C LEU A 406 -13.66 9.45 -16.34
N ALA A 407 -14.14 9.70 -15.12
CA ALA A 407 -15.51 10.20 -14.92
C ALA A 407 -15.74 11.52 -15.67
N GLU A 408 -14.79 12.45 -15.57
CA GLU A 408 -14.79 13.71 -16.33
C GLU A 408 -14.85 13.44 -17.84
N SER A 409 -14.05 12.50 -18.34
CA SER A 409 -14.02 12.19 -19.76
C SER A 409 -15.37 11.71 -20.29
N LEU A 410 -16.06 10.88 -19.50
CA LEU A 410 -17.40 10.37 -19.81
C LEU A 410 -18.46 11.47 -19.71
N TYR A 411 -18.34 12.40 -18.75
CA TYR A 411 -19.19 13.58 -18.71
C TYR A 411 -19.07 14.43 -19.97
N ASN A 412 -17.84 14.66 -20.44
CA ASN A 412 -17.61 15.44 -21.65
C ASN A 412 -18.16 14.74 -22.89
N VAL A 413 -18.02 13.41 -23.00
CA VAL A 413 -18.61 12.65 -24.11
C VAL A 413 -20.15 12.70 -24.03
N LYS A 414 -20.74 12.57 -22.84
CA LYS A 414 -22.20 12.67 -22.65
C LYS A 414 -22.70 14.08 -22.98
N ALA A 415 -21.94 15.12 -22.68
CA ALA A 415 -22.30 16.48 -23.05
C ALA A 415 -22.24 16.74 -24.56
N LEU A 416 -21.25 16.17 -25.26
CA LEU A 416 -21.17 16.20 -26.72
C LEU A 416 -22.36 15.44 -27.33
N PHE A 417 -22.74 14.30 -26.75
CA PHE A 417 -23.80 13.43 -27.23
C PHE A 417 -24.91 13.18 -26.18
N PRO A 418 -25.76 14.17 -25.87
CA PRO A 418 -26.73 14.08 -24.77
C PRO A 418 -27.78 12.98 -24.98
N GLY A 419 -28.03 12.55 -26.23
CA GLY A 419 -28.99 11.49 -26.55
C GLY A 419 -28.47 10.06 -26.33
N HIS A 420 -27.17 9.82 -26.24
CA HIS A 420 -26.65 8.45 -26.15
C HIS A 420 -26.69 7.91 -24.72
N GLN A 421 -27.23 6.69 -24.57
CA GLN A 421 -27.38 6.02 -23.28
C GLN A 421 -26.15 5.18 -22.88
N GLU A 422 -25.29 4.84 -23.84
CA GLU A 422 -24.08 4.02 -23.61
C GLU A 422 -23.12 4.69 -22.63
N VAL A 423 -22.88 5.99 -22.79
CA VAL A 423 -21.90 6.74 -21.99
C VAL A 423 -22.27 6.78 -20.49
N PRO A 424 -23.53 7.08 -20.11
CA PRO A 424 -23.99 6.94 -18.73
C PRO A 424 -23.80 5.54 -18.14
N TRP A 425 -24.02 4.50 -18.94
CA TRP A 425 -23.85 3.12 -18.48
C TRP A 425 -22.39 2.76 -18.24
N ILE A 426 -21.49 3.19 -19.12
CA ILE A 426 -20.04 3.02 -18.93
C ILE A 426 -19.61 3.74 -17.64
N LEU A 427 -20.15 4.94 -17.37
CA LEU A 427 -19.86 5.67 -16.13
C LEU A 427 -20.35 4.92 -14.87
N VAL A 428 -21.56 4.37 -14.92
CA VAL A 428 -22.12 3.55 -13.84
C VAL A 428 -21.26 2.32 -13.61
N LEU A 429 -20.92 1.59 -14.68
CA LEU A 429 -20.13 0.36 -14.62
C LEU A 429 -18.72 0.61 -14.06
N THR A 430 -18.02 1.61 -14.59
CA THR A 430 -16.66 1.95 -14.14
C THR A 430 -16.64 2.40 -12.68
N SER A 431 -17.64 3.15 -12.24
CA SER A 431 -17.78 3.55 -10.84
C SER A 431 -18.05 2.35 -9.91
N PHE A 432 -18.95 1.44 -10.31
CA PHE A 432 -19.24 0.23 -9.55
C PHE A 432 -18.11 -0.80 -9.58
N GLN A 433 -17.26 -0.82 -10.61
CA GLN A 433 -16.06 -1.66 -10.65
C GLN A 433 -14.97 -1.12 -9.70
N ALA A 434 -14.78 0.20 -9.66
CA ALA A 434 -13.80 0.82 -8.77
C ALA A 434 -14.20 0.71 -7.30
N LEU A 435 -15.50 0.86 -6.99
CA LEU A 435 -16.03 0.90 -5.63
C LEU A 435 -15.57 -0.27 -4.73
N PRO A 436 -15.75 -1.56 -5.07
CA PRO A 436 -15.35 -2.67 -4.20
C PRO A 436 -13.83 -2.75 -4.02
N ILE A 437 -13.04 -2.38 -5.04
CA ILE A 437 -11.57 -2.39 -4.96
C ILE A 437 -11.10 -1.36 -3.93
N TYR A 438 -11.58 -0.11 -4.03
CA TYR A 438 -11.22 0.94 -3.10
C TYR A 438 -11.83 0.73 -1.71
N ALA A 439 -13.07 0.24 -1.62
CA ALA A 439 -13.69 -0.07 -0.34
C ALA A 439 -12.96 -1.19 0.41
N ALA A 440 -12.52 -2.24 -0.29
CA ALA A 440 -11.71 -3.31 0.30
C ALA A 440 -10.35 -2.77 0.79
N MET A 441 -9.67 -1.95 -0.01
CA MET A 441 -8.40 -1.34 0.39
C MET A 441 -8.57 -0.44 1.63
N LEU A 442 -9.60 0.41 1.65
CA LEU A 442 -9.91 1.26 2.80
C LEU A 442 -10.31 0.46 4.04
N ALA A 443 -11.04 -0.64 3.87
CA ALA A 443 -11.39 -1.54 4.96
C ALA A 443 -10.13 -2.18 5.57
N VAL A 444 -9.16 -2.62 4.74
CA VAL A 444 -7.87 -3.14 5.23
C VAL A 444 -7.13 -2.07 6.02
N ILE A 445 -7.01 -0.84 5.49
CA ILE A 445 -6.35 0.27 6.19
C ILE A 445 -7.06 0.57 7.52
N GLN A 446 -8.40 0.57 7.52
CA GLN A 446 -9.20 0.78 8.72
C GLN A 446 -9.00 -0.32 9.77
N GLN A 447 -8.93 -1.59 9.37
CA GLN A 447 -8.70 -2.71 10.29
C GLN A 447 -7.27 -2.71 10.84
N LEU A 448 -6.28 -2.27 10.05
CA LEU A 448 -4.90 -2.14 10.50
C LEU A 448 -4.70 -0.99 11.49
N MET A 449 -5.41 0.14 11.30
CA MET A 449 -5.19 1.36 12.08
C MET A 449 -6.21 1.58 13.22
N GLY A 450 -7.43 1.05 13.12
CA GLY A 450 -8.42 1.04 14.19
C GLY A 450 -8.90 2.41 14.69
N ASN A 451 -9.03 3.43 13.82
CA ASN A 451 -9.33 4.81 14.25
C ASN A 451 -10.69 5.33 13.74
N ALA A 452 -11.46 6.01 14.61
CA ALA A 452 -12.79 6.53 14.27
C ALA A 452 -12.79 7.68 13.25
N MET A 453 -11.81 8.58 13.30
CA MET A 453 -11.66 9.66 12.30
C MET A 453 -11.31 9.09 10.93
N LEU A 454 -10.47 8.05 10.89
CA LEU A 454 -10.19 7.33 9.66
C LEU A 454 -11.46 6.69 9.08
N THR A 455 -12.36 6.13 9.91
CA THR A 455 -13.67 5.63 9.44
C THR A 455 -14.48 6.71 8.73
N VAL A 456 -14.52 7.93 9.27
CA VAL A 456 -15.23 9.07 8.65
C VAL A 456 -14.62 9.41 7.28
N SER A 457 -13.28 9.39 7.18
CA SER A 457 -12.57 9.58 5.91
C SER A 457 -12.94 8.50 4.90
N CYS A 458 -12.88 7.23 5.31
CA CYS A 458 -13.21 6.07 4.47
C CYS A 458 -14.65 6.13 3.94
N ILE A 459 -15.63 6.44 4.80
CA ILE A 459 -17.04 6.59 4.39
C ILE A 459 -17.19 7.76 3.41
N SER A 460 -16.59 8.91 3.73
CA SER A 460 -16.65 10.10 2.85
C SER A 460 -16.03 9.83 1.49
N PHE A 461 -14.95 9.06 1.45
CA PHE A 461 -14.27 8.64 0.23
C PHE A 461 -15.12 7.67 -0.60
N VAL A 462 -15.75 6.68 0.05
CA VAL A 462 -16.70 5.77 -0.60
C VAL A 462 -17.86 6.55 -1.23
N LEU A 463 -18.45 7.50 -0.49
CA LEU A 463 -19.49 8.38 -1.02
C LEU A 463 -19.00 9.19 -2.21
N TRP A 464 -17.76 9.71 -2.15
CA TRP A 464 -17.15 10.45 -3.25
C TRP A 464 -17.00 9.60 -4.53
N ILE A 465 -16.65 8.31 -4.40
CA ILE A 465 -16.58 7.36 -5.53
C ILE A 465 -17.97 7.04 -6.10
N VAL A 466 -19.02 6.97 -5.27
CA VAL A 466 -20.39 6.63 -5.70
C VAL A 466 -21.08 7.76 -6.47
N LEU A 467 -20.71 9.02 -6.21
CA LEU A 467 -21.31 10.19 -6.86
C LEU A 467 -21.37 10.08 -8.41
N PRO A 468 -20.29 9.70 -9.13
CA PRO A 468 -20.36 9.54 -10.57
C PRO A 468 -21.34 8.46 -11.05
N ALA A 469 -21.50 7.36 -10.32
CA ALA A 469 -22.52 6.35 -10.64
C ALA A 469 -23.92 6.96 -10.58
N PHE A 470 -24.19 7.78 -9.56
CA PHE A 470 -25.48 8.41 -9.37
C PHE A 470 -25.79 9.46 -10.46
N THR A 471 -24.80 10.26 -10.84
CA THR A 471 -24.92 11.19 -11.98
C THR A 471 -25.13 10.44 -13.29
N GLY A 472 -24.41 9.33 -13.49
CA GLY A 472 -24.63 8.41 -14.61
C GLY A 472 -26.08 7.95 -14.69
N MET A 473 -26.63 7.36 -13.62
CA MET A 473 -28.02 6.92 -13.57
C MET A 473 -29.02 8.04 -13.88
N ARG A 474 -28.82 9.24 -13.30
CA ARG A 474 -29.68 10.41 -13.53
C ARG A 474 -29.58 10.97 -14.95
N SER A 475 -28.46 10.79 -15.63
CA SER A 475 -28.22 11.31 -16.99
C SER A 475 -28.83 10.44 -18.09
N ARG A 476 -29.32 9.23 -17.77
CA ARG A 476 -29.97 8.31 -18.72
C ARG A 476 -31.27 8.85 -19.32
N LYS A 477 -32.02 9.66 -18.55
CA LYS A 477 -33.32 10.23 -18.95
C LYS A 477 -33.21 11.51 -19.79
N LEU A 478 -32.00 11.89 -20.20
CA LEU A 478 -31.77 13.14 -20.95
C LEU A 478 -31.96 12.92 -22.44
N HIS A 479 -32.72 13.82 -23.06
CA HIS A 479 -32.99 13.81 -24.49
C HIS A 479 -31.84 14.46 -25.27
N ALA A 480 -31.78 14.19 -26.57
CA ALA A 480 -30.87 14.90 -27.47
C ALA A 480 -31.20 16.39 -27.56
N GLY A 481 -30.21 17.22 -27.91
CA GLY A 481 -30.37 18.67 -28.09
C GLY A 481 -29.75 19.53 -27.00
N SER A 482 -29.84 20.85 -27.17
CA SER A 482 -29.23 21.85 -26.29
C SER A 482 -29.85 21.86 -24.89
N GLU A 483 -31.17 21.68 -24.78
CA GLU A 483 -31.87 21.62 -23.50
C GLU A 483 -31.44 20.40 -22.66
N GLY A 484 -31.34 19.23 -23.29
CA GLY A 484 -30.84 18.02 -22.65
C GLY A 484 -29.42 18.18 -22.13
N ARG A 485 -28.57 18.90 -22.89
CA ARG A 485 -27.20 19.26 -22.50
C ARG A 485 -27.18 20.19 -21.27
N TRP A 486 -27.97 21.26 -21.23
CA TRP A 486 -28.05 22.13 -20.04
C TRP A 486 -28.58 21.41 -18.80
N ASN A 487 -29.59 20.55 -18.98
CA ASN A 487 -30.12 19.71 -17.90
C ASN A 487 -29.09 18.70 -17.39
N PHE A 488 -28.20 18.21 -18.25
CA PHE A 488 -27.04 17.40 -17.84
C PHE A 488 -26.11 18.20 -16.92
N TYR A 489 -25.71 19.40 -17.34
CA TYR A 489 -24.74 20.20 -16.59
C TYR A 489 -25.25 20.63 -15.23
N ARG A 490 -26.51 21.01 -15.12
CA ARG A 490 -27.10 21.32 -13.81
C ARG A 490 -26.93 20.15 -12.83
N LYS A 491 -27.04 18.90 -13.30
CA LYS A 491 -26.81 17.71 -12.48
C LYS A 491 -25.33 17.53 -12.13
N VAL A 492 -24.43 17.75 -13.08
CA VAL A 492 -22.97 17.69 -12.86
C VAL A 492 -22.52 18.77 -11.86
N TRP A 493 -23.04 19.99 -11.95
CA TRP A 493 -22.76 21.07 -10.99
C TRP A 493 -23.21 20.74 -9.57
N VAL A 494 -24.40 20.15 -9.41
CA VAL A 494 -24.86 19.65 -8.10
C VAL A 494 -23.90 18.61 -7.56
N GLU A 495 -23.42 17.70 -8.42
CA GLU A 495 -22.43 16.71 -8.01
C GLU A 495 -21.10 17.34 -7.59
N TYR A 496 -20.56 18.31 -8.34
CA TYR A 496 -19.36 19.04 -7.92
C TYR A 496 -19.57 19.77 -6.59
N GLY A 497 -20.74 20.36 -6.39
CA GLY A 497 -21.14 20.93 -5.11
C GLY A 497 -21.13 19.91 -3.97
N LEU A 498 -21.49 18.65 -4.22
CA LEU A 498 -21.42 17.55 -3.25
C LEU A 498 -20.00 17.01 -3.05
N ARG A 499 -19.14 17.03 -4.07
CA ARG A 499 -17.74 16.58 -3.96
C ARG A 499 -16.90 17.49 -3.06
N VAL A 500 -17.13 18.80 -3.08
CA VAL A 500 -16.38 19.77 -2.27
C VAL A 500 -16.44 19.47 -0.75
N PRO A 501 -17.62 19.36 -0.11
CA PRO A 501 -17.69 19.05 1.31
C PRO A 501 -17.15 17.66 1.64
N LEU A 502 -17.28 16.67 0.75
CA LEU A 502 -16.66 15.35 0.94
C LEU A 502 -15.13 15.43 0.94
N ILE A 503 -14.54 16.18 0.00
CA ILE A 503 -13.07 16.39 -0.03
C ILE A 503 -12.60 17.12 1.23
N ILE A 504 -13.34 18.12 1.70
CA ILE A 504 -13.04 18.82 2.96
C ILE A 504 -13.13 17.85 4.14
N ALA A 505 -14.18 17.03 4.21
CA ALA A 505 -14.35 16.02 5.25
C ALA A 505 -13.21 14.99 5.26
N ILE A 506 -12.82 14.48 4.08
CA ILE A 506 -11.66 13.59 3.92
C ILE A 506 -10.38 14.30 4.41
N GLY A 507 -10.12 15.52 3.93
CA GLY A 507 -8.92 16.28 4.30
C GLY A 507 -8.82 16.55 5.80
N LEU A 508 -9.91 16.99 6.44
CA LEU A 508 -9.95 17.27 7.88
C LEU A 508 -9.82 16.00 8.71
N SER A 509 -10.54 14.92 8.35
CA SER A 509 -10.50 13.65 9.09
C SER A 509 -9.14 12.95 8.97
N VAL A 510 -8.52 12.96 7.78
CA VAL A 510 -7.15 12.46 7.59
C VAL A 510 -6.14 13.32 8.36
N SER A 511 -6.28 14.66 8.32
CA SER A 511 -5.36 15.53 9.06
C SER A 511 -5.45 15.30 10.57
N ASN A 512 -6.66 15.13 11.11
CA ASN A 512 -6.86 14.79 12.51
C ASN A 512 -6.31 13.41 12.85
N PHE A 513 -6.59 12.40 12.01
CA PHE A 513 -6.01 11.06 12.17
C PHE A 513 -4.48 11.10 12.20
N MET A 514 -3.85 11.81 11.26
CA MET A 514 -2.39 11.93 11.21
C MET A 514 -1.84 12.64 12.45
N ARG A 515 -2.59 13.62 13.00
CA ARG A 515 -2.22 14.30 14.24
C ARG A 515 -2.31 13.40 15.47
N ASP A 516 -3.35 12.59 15.56
CA ASP A 516 -3.52 11.64 16.65
C ASP A 516 -2.50 10.50 16.57
N TRP A 517 -2.16 10.07 15.35
CA TRP A 517 -1.28 8.91 15.11
C TRP A 517 0.21 9.24 15.21
N LEU A 518 0.68 10.34 14.58
CA LEU A 518 2.09 10.74 14.62
C LEU A 518 2.48 11.46 15.92
N GLY A 519 1.50 11.82 16.75
CA GLY A 519 1.70 12.68 17.91
C GLY A 519 1.81 14.16 17.54
N THR A 520 1.50 15.03 18.50
CA THR A 520 1.55 16.49 18.32
C THR A 520 2.94 16.99 18.01
N ASP A 521 3.97 16.31 18.53
CA ASP A 521 5.35 16.79 18.50
C ASP A 521 5.96 16.63 17.09
N PHE A 522 5.61 15.54 16.39
CA PHE A 522 6.04 15.34 15.00
C PHE A 522 5.37 16.31 14.02
N LEU A 523 4.13 16.73 14.30
CA LEU A 523 3.39 17.66 13.45
C LEU A 523 3.55 19.14 13.84
N GLN A 524 4.05 19.46 15.04
CA GLN A 524 4.27 20.86 15.44
C GLN A 524 5.22 21.59 14.47
N ASP A 525 6.18 20.86 13.90
CA ASP A 525 7.14 21.42 12.94
C ASP A 525 6.69 21.38 11.48
N ARG A 526 5.60 20.66 11.15
CA ARG A 526 5.12 20.50 9.77
C ARG A 526 3.67 20.90 9.62
N ASN A 527 3.45 22.07 9.03
CA ASN A 527 2.12 22.49 8.58
C ASN A 527 1.63 21.50 7.48
N PRO A 528 0.50 20.79 7.66
CA PRO A 528 -0.01 19.84 6.67
C PRO A 528 -0.61 20.54 5.44
N LEU A 529 -0.93 21.83 5.54
CA LEU A 529 -1.60 22.60 4.48
C LEU A 529 -0.80 22.62 3.17
N PRO A 530 0.52 22.92 3.15
CA PRO A 530 1.36 22.75 1.97
C PRO A 530 1.19 21.39 1.30
N ILE A 531 1.30 20.28 2.04
CA ILE A 531 1.22 18.92 1.48
C ILE A 531 -0.14 18.70 0.81
N LEU A 532 -1.23 19.14 1.45
CA LEU A 532 -2.57 19.04 0.90
C LEU A 532 -2.74 19.90 -0.35
N ILE A 533 -2.23 21.14 -0.36
CA ILE A 533 -2.28 22.03 -1.54
C ILE A 533 -1.46 21.43 -2.69
N PHE A 534 -0.26 20.93 -2.42
CA PHE A 534 0.60 20.28 -3.42
C PHE A 534 -0.08 19.05 -4.02
N SER A 535 -0.62 18.18 -3.17
CA SER A 535 -1.35 16.98 -3.59
C SER A 535 -2.60 17.33 -4.40
N ALA A 536 -3.31 18.39 -4.03
CA ALA A 536 -4.48 18.87 -4.77
C ALA A 536 -4.09 19.40 -6.15
N LEU A 537 -3.06 20.24 -6.24
CA LEU A 537 -2.55 20.77 -7.52
C LEU A 537 -2.08 19.63 -8.44
N GLU A 538 -1.37 18.65 -7.89
CA GLU A 538 -0.95 17.46 -8.62
C GLU A 538 -2.15 16.66 -9.13
N TYR A 539 -3.12 16.39 -8.25
CA TYR A 539 -4.35 15.71 -8.58
C TYR A 539 -5.08 16.43 -9.73
N TYR A 540 -5.24 17.76 -9.69
CA TYR A 540 -5.93 18.51 -10.75
C TYR A 540 -5.15 18.53 -12.07
N ALA A 541 -3.83 18.69 -12.03
CA ALA A 541 -2.98 18.61 -13.22
C ALA A 541 -3.10 17.22 -13.88
N ARG A 542 -3.01 16.15 -13.09
CA ARG A 542 -3.17 14.77 -13.57
C ARG A 542 -4.60 14.47 -14.03
N LYS A 543 -5.61 14.99 -13.33
CA LYS A 543 -7.05 14.78 -13.64
C LYS A 543 -7.39 15.38 -15.00
N THR A 544 -6.96 16.61 -15.26
CA THR A 544 -7.20 17.31 -16.53
C THR A 544 -6.53 16.59 -17.70
N LEU A 545 -5.31 16.07 -17.52
CA LEU A 545 -4.63 15.27 -18.53
C LEU A 545 -5.39 13.96 -18.83
N THR A 546 -5.81 13.23 -17.79
CA THR A 546 -6.64 12.02 -17.93
C THR A 546 -7.97 12.33 -18.61
N ALA A 547 -8.62 13.45 -18.27
CA ALA A 547 -9.89 13.84 -18.89
C ALA A 547 -9.72 14.02 -20.41
N VAL A 548 -8.68 14.73 -20.86
CA VAL A 548 -8.40 14.90 -22.29
C VAL A 548 -8.06 13.57 -22.96
N ALA A 549 -7.14 12.79 -22.40
CA ALA A 549 -6.72 11.50 -22.98
C ALA A 549 -7.90 10.52 -23.08
N GLY A 550 -8.72 10.44 -22.02
CA GLY A 550 -9.92 9.62 -21.95
C GLY A 550 -10.98 10.04 -22.95
N THR A 551 -11.26 11.34 -23.08
CA THR A 551 -12.25 11.84 -24.04
C THR A 551 -11.77 11.61 -25.47
N ASP A 552 -10.47 11.79 -25.75
CA ASP A 552 -9.88 11.51 -27.07
C ASP A 552 -10.08 10.03 -27.48
N VAL A 553 -9.91 9.08 -26.55
CA VAL A 553 -10.18 7.65 -26.82
C VAL A 553 -11.66 7.32 -26.92
N MET A 554 -12.48 7.85 -26.02
CA MET A 554 -13.92 7.58 -26.04
C MET A 554 -14.58 8.12 -27.31
N ILE A 555 -14.23 9.33 -27.75
CA ILE A 555 -14.73 9.88 -29.02
C ILE A 555 -14.21 9.05 -30.20
N SER A 556 -12.93 8.67 -30.21
CA SER A 556 -12.40 7.83 -31.29
C SER A 556 -13.13 6.49 -31.38
N THR A 557 -13.39 5.85 -30.24
CA THR A 557 -14.11 4.58 -30.14
C THR A 557 -15.57 4.75 -30.56
N PHE A 558 -16.21 5.83 -30.13
CA PHE A 558 -17.59 6.15 -30.48
C PHE A 558 -17.73 6.39 -31.98
N LEU A 559 -16.85 7.20 -32.58
CA LEU A 559 -16.85 7.44 -34.02
C LEU A 559 -16.58 6.17 -34.82
N GLN A 560 -15.65 5.32 -34.37
CA GLN A 560 -15.40 4.02 -34.99
C GLN A 560 -16.62 3.10 -34.93
N SER A 561 -17.29 3.04 -33.77
CA SER A 561 -18.53 2.29 -33.59
C SER A 561 -19.63 2.79 -34.52
N GLU A 562 -19.83 4.11 -34.64
CA GLU A 562 -20.81 4.69 -35.55
C GLU A 562 -20.46 4.45 -37.01
N THR A 563 -19.19 4.55 -37.41
CA THR A 563 -18.78 4.20 -38.79
C THR A 563 -18.99 2.73 -39.09
N TRP A 564 -18.77 1.86 -38.11
CA TRP A 564 -19.02 0.43 -38.25
C TRP A 564 -20.52 0.13 -38.35
N ARG A 565 -21.35 0.80 -37.54
CA ARG A 565 -22.81 0.71 -37.62
C ARG A 565 -23.35 1.19 -38.95
N ALA A 566 -22.84 2.31 -39.47
CA ALA A 566 -23.22 2.86 -40.76
C ALA A 566 -22.76 2.00 -41.95
N ALA A 567 -21.77 1.13 -41.75
CA ALA A 567 -21.30 0.18 -42.76
C ALA A 567 -22.19 -1.07 -42.88
N PHE A 568 -23.11 -1.30 -41.94
CA PHE A 568 -24.05 -2.42 -42.05
C PHE A 568 -25.02 -2.19 -43.19
N THR A 569 -25.15 -3.20 -44.04
CA THR A 569 -26.19 -3.23 -45.07
C THR A 569 -27.55 -3.53 -44.44
N GLU A 570 -28.64 -3.18 -45.12
CA GLU A 570 -29.99 -3.57 -44.69
C GLU A 570 -30.11 -5.10 -44.48
N GLN A 571 -29.35 -5.87 -45.26
CA GLN A 571 -29.29 -7.33 -45.16
C GLN A 571 -28.60 -7.78 -43.86
N ASP A 572 -27.53 -7.11 -43.43
CA ASP A 572 -26.85 -7.39 -42.16
C ASP A 572 -27.73 -7.03 -40.95
N ILE A 573 -28.48 -5.92 -41.05
CA ILE A 573 -29.45 -5.52 -40.02
C ILE A 573 -30.57 -6.55 -39.94
N ALA A 574 -31.11 -6.99 -41.08
CA ALA A 574 -32.14 -8.02 -41.13
C ALA A 574 -31.64 -9.37 -40.56
N ALA A 575 -30.43 -9.80 -40.91
CA ALA A 575 -29.83 -11.04 -40.42
C ALA A 575 -29.56 -11.04 -38.91
N ASN A 576 -29.34 -9.85 -38.32
CA ASN A 576 -29.12 -9.71 -36.88
C ASN A 576 -30.37 -9.26 -36.12
N LYS A 577 -31.48 -8.99 -36.81
CA LYS A 577 -32.72 -8.50 -36.21
C LYS A 577 -33.25 -9.48 -35.17
N ASP A 578 -33.26 -10.78 -35.47
CA ASP A 578 -33.72 -11.81 -34.53
C ASP A 578 -32.85 -11.87 -33.25
N ARG A 579 -31.56 -11.56 -33.36
CA ARG A 579 -30.65 -11.49 -32.19
C ARG A 579 -30.90 -10.24 -31.35
N ILE A 580 -31.14 -9.11 -32.00
CA ILE A 580 -31.50 -7.84 -31.33
C ILE A 580 -32.86 -7.98 -30.65
N ASP A 581 -33.85 -8.54 -31.35
CA ASP A 581 -35.20 -8.78 -30.87
C ASP A 581 -35.24 -9.85 -29.77
N ALA A 582 -34.31 -10.82 -29.75
CA ALA A 582 -34.16 -11.75 -28.63
C ALA A 582 -33.53 -11.10 -27.38
N LEU A 583 -32.63 -10.13 -27.56
CA LEU A 583 -32.02 -9.37 -26.45
C LEU A 583 -32.96 -8.30 -25.90
N CYS A 584 -33.87 -7.77 -26.71
CA CYS A 584 -34.74 -6.65 -26.35
C CYS A 584 -35.68 -6.97 -25.16
N PRO A 585 -36.35 -8.13 -25.08
CA PRO A 585 -37.15 -8.54 -23.92
C PRO A 585 -36.30 -8.71 -22.65
N ILE A 586 -35.07 -9.21 -22.76
CA ILE A 586 -34.15 -9.37 -21.61
C ILE A 586 -33.74 -7.98 -21.08
N LEU A 587 -33.45 -7.04 -21.97
CA LEU A 587 -33.09 -5.66 -21.64
C LEU A 587 -34.30 -4.84 -21.13
N LEU A 588 -35.51 -5.07 -21.66
CA LEU A 588 -36.72 -4.34 -21.31
C LEU A 588 -37.46 -4.92 -20.08
N SER A 589 -37.40 -6.23 -19.84
CA SER A 589 -37.94 -6.85 -18.61
C SER A 589 -37.16 -6.40 -17.37
N SER A 590 -35.84 -6.22 -17.50
CA SER A 590 -34.98 -5.58 -16.50
C SER A 590 -35.39 -4.14 -16.16
N SER A 591 -36.02 -3.42 -17.10
CA SER A 591 -36.46 -2.04 -16.90
C SER A 591 -37.85 -1.94 -16.25
N LYS A 592 -38.71 -2.96 -16.38
CA LYS A 592 -40.08 -2.94 -15.83
C LYS A 592 -40.15 -3.26 -14.34
N THR A 593 -39.13 -3.91 -13.77
CA THR A 593 -39.06 -4.26 -12.33
C THR A 593 -38.89 -3.06 -11.37
N HIS A 594 -38.73 -1.84 -11.90
CA HIS A 594 -38.64 -0.60 -11.10
C HIS A 594 -39.73 0.43 -11.39
N ALA A 595 -40.73 0.09 -12.23
CA ALA A 595 -41.92 0.94 -12.35
C ALA A 595 -42.77 0.75 -11.10
N SER A 596 -42.95 1.83 -10.33
CA SER A 596 -43.84 1.83 -9.16
C SER A 596 -45.25 1.44 -9.60
N PRO A 597 -45.97 0.56 -8.88
CA PRO A 597 -47.34 0.15 -9.21
C PRO A 597 -48.32 1.34 -9.39
N ALA A 598 -47.99 2.50 -8.83
CA ALA A 598 -48.77 3.72 -8.96
C ALA A 598 -48.84 4.28 -10.39
N ASP A 599 -47.78 4.12 -11.20
CA ASP A 599 -47.75 4.68 -12.56
C ASP A 599 -48.48 3.79 -13.59
N VAL A 600 -48.67 2.50 -13.27
CA VAL A 600 -49.38 1.55 -14.13
C VAL A 600 -50.90 1.73 -14.00
N ALA A 601 -51.38 2.05 -12.78
CA ALA A 601 -52.80 2.27 -12.53
C ALA A 601 -53.36 3.51 -13.27
N GLU A 602 -52.57 4.55 -13.50
CA GLU A 602 -53.03 5.76 -14.20
C GLU A 602 -53.04 5.61 -15.74
N SER A 603 -52.24 4.67 -16.27
CA SER A 603 -52.17 4.33 -17.70
C SER A 603 -53.34 3.44 -18.15
N GLU A 604 -53.83 2.54 -17.28
CA GLU A 604 -54.94 1.65 -17.63
C GLU A 604 -56.29 2.39 -17.64
N THR A 605 -56.49 3.42 -16.80
CA THR A 605 -57.75 4.18 -16.77
C THR A 605 -57.96 5.04 -18.02
N LYS A 606 -56.89 5.54 -18.65
CA LYS A 606 -56.99 6.37 -19.87
C LYS A 606 -57.27 5.56 -21.15
N LEU A 607 -56.85 4.30 -21.20
CA LEU A 607 -57.11 3.43 -22.36
C LEU A 607 -58.54 2.88 -22.41
N GLN A 608 -59.31 3.04 -21.33
CA GLN A 608 -60.68 2.54 -21.25
C GLN A 608 -61.75 3.60 -21.60
N GLU A 609 -61.42 4.90 -21.59
CA GLU A 609 -62.34 5.98 -21.99
C GLU A 609 -62.42 6.19 -23.51
N ASP A 610 -61.36 5.88 -24.27
CA ASP A 610 -61.34 6.11 -25.73
C ASP A 610 -61.99 4.99 -26.57
N ALA A 611 -62.48 3.91 -25.95
CA ALA A 611 -63.00 2.73 -26.64
C ALA A 611 -64.53 2.69 -26.83
N SER A 612 -65.22 3.85 -26.78
CA SER A 612 -66.68 3.90 -26.99
C SER A 612 -67.10 4.86 -28.12
N SER A 613 -67.11 4.34 -29.34
CA SER A 613 -67.93 4.87 -30.45
C SER A 613 -68.39 3.74 -31.38
N PRO A 614 -69.65 3.74 -31.86
CA PRO A 614 -70.26 2.57 -32.50
C PRO A 614 -70.07 2.56 -34.02
N GLN A 615 -69.72 1.40 -34.59
CA GLN A 615 -69.83 1.14 -36.04
C GLN A 615 -70.76 -0.05 -36.32
N GLN A 616 -71.61 0.19 -37.33
CA GLN A 616 -72.58 -0.72 -37.94
C GLN A 616 -71.94 -1.83 -38.78
N PRO A 617 -72.70 -2.88 -39.15
CA PRO A 617 -72.17 -4.18 -39.55
C PRO A 617 -72.09 -4.37 -41.06
N GLN A 618 -71.08 -5.13 -41.52
CA GLN A 618 -71.15 -5.84 -42.80
C GLN A 618 -70.63 -7.28 -42.67
N ASN A 619 -71.48 -8.19 -43.14
CA ASN A 619 -71.25 -9.61 -43.37
C ASN A 619 -70.21 -9.85 -44.48
N THR A 620 -69.41 -10.91 -44.41
CA THR A 620 -69.62 -12.17 -45.17
C THR A 620 -68.43 -13.17 -45.10
N THR A 621 -68.78 -14.42 -44.75
CA THR A 621 -68.30 -15.76 -45.21
C THR A 621 -66.85 -16.26 -45.09
N LYS A 622 -66.71 -17.27 -44.21
CA LYS A 622 -66.32 -18.70 -44.40
C LYS A 622 -65.12 -19.09 -45.29
N GLY A 623 -64.23 -19.89 -44.70
CA GLY A 623 -63.37 -20.89 -45.34
C GLY A 623 -62.58 -21.71 -44.31
N ASP A 624 -62.83 -23.02 -44.27
CA ASP A 624 -62.39 -23.99 -43.27
C ASP A 624 -60.94 -24.54 -43.44
N ALA A 625 -60.39 -24.99 -42.31
CA ALA A 625 -59.53 -26.17 -42.07
C ALA A 625 -58.15 -26.31 -42.74
N GLN A 626 -57.10 -26.51 -41.91
CA GLN A 626 -56.52 -27.85 -41.68
C GLN A 626 -55.42 -27.84 -40.59
N SER A 627 -55.45 -28.89 -39.76
CA SER A 627 -54.50 -29.23 -38.71
C SER A 627 -53.21 -29.84 -39.25
N LEU A 628 -52.08 -29.63 -38.57
CA LEU A 628 -51.00 -30.62 -38.58
C LEU A 628 -50.29 -30.69 -37.23
N VAL A 629 -50.29 -31.90 -36.71
CA VAL A 629 -49.69 -32.41 -35.47
C VAL A 629 -48.26 -32.86 -35.80
N VAL A 630 -47.25 -32.45 -35.02
CA VAL A 630 -45.99 -33.19 -34.88
C VAL A 630 -45.48 -33.10 -33.44
N SER A 631 -45.06 -34.25 -32.92
CA SER A 631 -44.61 -34.59 -31.56
C SER A 631 -43.20 -34.10 -31.18
N PRO A 632 -42.81 -34.20 -29.89
CA PRO A 632 -41.54 -33.69 -29.36
C PRO A 632 -40.42 -34.74 -29.43
N HIS A 633 -39.17 -34.28 -29.66
CA HIS A 633 -37.97 -35.10 -29.47
C HIS A 633 -37.18 -34.64 -28.24
N GLU A 634 -37.08 -35.57 -27.28
CA GLU A 634 -35.92 -35.94 -26.47
C GLU A 634 -34.63 -35.10 -26.62
N VAL A 635 -34.17 -34.55 -25.49
CA VAL A 635 -32.78 -34.13 -25.29
C VAL A 635 -32.10 -35.20 -24.43
N GLN A 636 -31.14 -35.88 -25.02
CA GLN A 636 -30.33 -36.95 -24.44
C GLN A 636 -29.08 -36.35 -23.77
N GLU A 637 -28.81 -36.76 -22.53
CA GLU A 637 -27.56 -36.54 -21.81
C GLU A 637 -26.36 -37.13 -22.58
N VAL A 638 -25.26 -36.38 -22.61
CA VAL A 638 -23.94 -36.93 -22.92
C VAL A 638 -22.97 -36.51 -21.83
N HIS A 639 -22.74 -37.44 -20.90
CA HIS A 639 -21.46 -37.60 -20.23
C HIS A 639 -20.48 -38.24 -21.22
N GLU A 640 -19.27 -37.69 -21.36
CA GLU A 640 -18.08 -38.54 -21.27
C GLU A 640 -16.80 -37.76 -21.01
N VAL A 641 -15.99 -38.41 -20.18
CA VAL A 641 -14.67 -38.09 -19.68
C VAL A 641 -13.64 -38.52 -20.73
N HIS A 642 -12.58 -37.75 -20.94
CA HIS A 642 -11.32 -38.34 -21.39
C HIS A 642 -10.11 -37.71 -20.67
N VAL A 643 -9.46 -38.60 -19.92
CA VAL A 643 -8.11 -38.51 -19.38
C VAL A 643 -7.10 -38.59 -20.53
N SER A 644 -6.02 -37.82 -20.45
CA SER A 644 -4.75 -38.18 -21.09
C SER A 644 -3.58 -37.64 -20.29
N ASP A 645 -2.77 -38.60 -19.83
CA ASP A 645 -1.43 -38.48 -19.27
C ASP A 645 -0.42 -37.86 -20.25
N GLY A 646 0.64 -37.30 -19.68
CA GLY A 646 2.00 -37.53 -20.18
C GLY A 646 2.79 -36.29 -20.61
N GLY A 647 3.92 -36.07 -19.95
CA GLY A 647 5.05 -35.37 -20.55
C GLY A 647 5.90 -34.52 -19.61
N GLU A 648 6.70 -35.15 -18.75
CA GLU A 648 7.91 -34.53 -18.20
C GLU A 648 8.87 -34.17 -19.35
N VAL A 649 9.39 -32.94 -19.35
CA VAL A 649 10.61 -32.58 -20.09
C VAL A 649 11.50 -31.78 -19.14
N ASN A 650 12.56 -32.45 -18.66
CA ASN A 650 13.73 -31.83 -18.08
C ASN A 650 14.52 -31.13 -19.19
N GLU A 651 14.62 -29.80 -19.15
CA GLU A 651 15.65 -29.06 -19.87
C GLU A 651 16.72 -28.56 -18.88
N SER A 652 17.77 -29.36 -18.78
CA SER A 652 19.10 -28.93 -18.36
C SER A 652 19.70 -28.04 -19.45
N SER A 653 20.03 -26.79 -19.13
CA SER A 653 20.93 -25.99 -19.96
C SER A 653 22.11 -25.52 -19.12
N ASP A 654 23.20 -26.27 -19.26
CA ASP A 654 24.56 -25.78 -19.08
C ASP A 654 24.80 -24.61 -20.04
N ILE A 655 25.24 -23.48 -19.52
CA ILE A 655 25.86 -22.41 -20.34
C ILE A 655 27.20 -22.02 -19.71
N ASP A 656 28.23 -22.26 -20.51
CA ASP A 656 29.62 -21.90 -20.35
C ASP A 656 29.85 -20.46 -19.86
N ASN A 657 30.57 -20.32 -18.74
CA ASN A 657 31.20 -19.06 -18.37
C ASN A 657 32.62 -19.00 -18.96
N LYS A 658 32.74 -18.36 -20.12
CA LYS A 658 34.02 -17.93 -20.69
C LYS A 658 34.35 -16.51 -20.26
N SER A 659 35.57 -16.37 -19.78
CA SER A 659 36.33 -15.17 -19.41
C SER A 659 36.42 -14.05 -20.46
N SER A 660 36.34 -12.80 -20.00
CA SER A 660 37.08 -11.63 -20.53
C SER A 660 36.82 -10.45 -19.56
N SER A 661 37.75 -9.92 -18.75
CA SER A 661 38.99 -9.17 -19.04
C SER A 661 38.84 -8.00 -19.99
N LEU A 662 39.22 -6.80 -19.51
CA LEU A 662 39.31 -5.46 -20.15
C LEU A 662 37.96 -4.71 -20.15
N HIS A 663 37.85 -3.47 -19.66
CA HIS A 663 38.79 -2.35 -19.55
C HIS A 663 38.39 -1.41 -18.42
#